data_AF-A0A0G1W044-F1
#
_entry.id   AF-A0A0G1W044-F1
#
_cell.length_a   1.000
_cell.length_b   1.000
_cell.length_c   1.000
_cell.angle_alpha   90.00
_cell.angle_beta   90.00
_cell.angle_gamma   90.00
#
_symmetry.space_group_name_H-M   'P 1'
#
loop_
_entity.id
_entity.type
_entity.pdbx_description
1 polymer ?
#
loop_
_entity_poly.entity_id
_entity_poly.type
_entity_poly.pdbx_seq_one_letter_code
_entity_poly.pdbx_strand_id
1 'polypeptide(L)'
;MMRVIPVILACLAVMLPLLGSQVLFFPAAWGQALAFRILVSLCLVFALFQIRQWPDFLARLVQAKSVLIPLGSFATILLLALLFSEDRYMSFWGLPTRAWGIAQLIPLFLFALFVFLFLRKTDWKWVWGSALAAGLAMALVALSQQQGWFSDALVQYPRPPGTLGNSIFLGMYLLSLTLIAFSFAFANIGNPESRRGKGFFRLLLTAISAILAGGVLLSLSRGALFGLGAGLLFFFALFPGKSRIPRFFTLFLLVGGIALFLFINAAPNPFPEFPLASNMWDRLQSENLLDQARILGWQSVLQGVAEKPFLGYGPYNSFIPFNAHFNPVLTEVTGSTGYWDTAHNEFLDILAGSGALGLLAYLGFLGALLWQLEKAKLRDPNQKFLLHGMQTVLVGQHVALLFFPNTFATSLIFFLAIGYSLSLISKPLIHADIKPTQANPHKSAVSALICVLLIFFNWQITVVPLFINRDINKASILAESNQCEPALALGEQTLQQGTFINYYSRLRYVDLISACMGRAKTNVLELSGKAVASLQKEVAVRPKEPRTWILLGGYTNNLAAASKDESEKLALLDQARSAFEKAYALSPGRPELFAEWANTELLAGNQAAAKEKTTRCLLLDGNYSFCWFQLALEKAKTGDNAGAMRDLNQFENAKGRYELQGEGKVLQMAQAFTSAKEKPYEELAKLYLALTKIRPNNPQYFASLAAAYRELGQYLNARDTARIVAKLQPENQQAVDQFLQTLPPQYR
;
A
#
# COMPACT_ATOMS: atom_id res chain seq x y z
N MET A 1 -18.28 15.26 -35.32
CA MET A 1 -18.18 15.24 -33.84
C MET A 1 -17.99 13.83 -33.26
N MET A 2 -18.84 12.83 -33.60
CA MET A 2 -18.77 11.46 -33.05
C MET A 2 -17.41 10.73 -33.23
N ARG A 3 -16.66 11.06 -34.29
CA ARG A 3 -15.35 10.43 -34.59
C ARG A 3 -14.20 10.86 -33.68
N VAL A 4 -14.35 11.97 -32.94
CA VAL A 4 -13.27 12.54 -32.09
C VAL A 4 -13.41 12.08 -30.63
N ILE A 5 -14.62 11.70 -30.21
CA ILE A 5 -14.94 11.32 -28.83
C ILE A 5 -14.05 10.18 -28.30
N PRO A 6 -13.82 9.06 -29.02
CA PRO A 6 -12.94 7.99 -28.53
C PRO A 6 -11.53 8.46 -28.24
N VAL A 7 -11.01 9.38 -29.06
CA VAL A 7 -9.67 9.94 -28.92
C VAL A 7 -9.60 10.81 -27.67
N ILE A 8 -10.59 11.70 -27.46
CA ILE A 8 -10.66 12.55 -26.28
C ILE A 8 -10.76 11.70 -25.01
N LEU A 9 -11.65 10.72 -24.96
CA LEU A 9 -11.82 9.85 -23.79
C LEU A 9 -10.53 9.06 -23.47
N ALA A 10 -9.85 8.53 -24.49
CA ALA A 10 -8.59 7.83 -24.32
C ALA A 10 -7.46 8.78 -23.86
N CYS A 11 -7.37 9.99 -24.43
CA CYS A 11 -6.41 11.02 -24.01
C CYS A 11 -6.64 11.44 -22.55
N LEU A 12 -7.89 11.68 -22.15
CA LEU A 12 -8.23 12.00 -20.76
C LEU A 12 -7.84 10.87 -19.82
N ALA A 13 -8.12 9.61 -20.20
CA ALA A 13 -7.78 8.45 -19.39
C ALA A 13 -6.28 8.36 -19.11
N VAL A 14 -5.43 8.48 -20.14
CA VAL A 14 -3.97 8.38 -19.98
C VAL A 14 -3.33 9.57 -19.28
N MET A 15 -4.07 10.68 -19.11
CA MET A 15 -3.64 11.85 -18.35
C MET A 15 -4.03 11.77 -16.86
N LEU A 16 -4.90 10.84 -16.46
CA LEU A 16 -5.31 10.67 -15.06
C LEU A 16 -4.14 10.46 -14.07
N PRO A 17 -3.02 9.80 -14.41
CA PRO A 17 -1.86 9.70 -13.52
C PRO A 17 -1.33 11.07 -13.03
N LEU A 18 -1.60 12.16 -13.75
CA LEU A 18 -1.23 13.53 -13.33
C LEU A 18 -2.09 14.06 -12.17
N LEU A 19 -3.24 13.46 -11.90
CA LEU A 19 -4.09 13.89 -10.79
C LEU A 19 -3.46 13.43 -9.48
N GLY A 20 -3.04 14.39 -8.66
CA GLY A 20 -2.52 14.17 -7.32
C GLY A 20 -3.04 15.25 -6.37
N SER A 21 -3.59 14.83 -5.23
CA SER A 21 -3.99 15.71 -4.13
C SER A 21 -3.90 14.91 -2.85
N GLN A 22 -3.31 15.51 -1.80
CA GLN A 22 -3.15 14.89 -0.48
C GLN A 22 -4.48 14.59 0.23
N VAL A 23 -5.58 15.18 -0.26
CA VAL A 23 -6.89 15.04 0.38
C VAL A 23 -7.85 14.24 -0.50
N LEU A 24 -8.17 14.74 -1.71
CA LEU A 24 -9.21 14.14 -2.54
C LEU A 24 -8.74 12.88 -3.27
N PHE A 25 -7.49 12.89 -3.75
CA PHE A 25 -6.96 11.81 -4.59
C PHE A 25 -6.00 10.89 -3.84
N PHE A 26 -5.75 11.06 -2.54
CA PHE A 26 -4.85 10.21 -1.77
C PHE A 26 -5.58 8.99 -1.19
N PRO A 27 -5.02 7.77 -1.21
CA PRO A 27 -3.84 7.35 -1.95
C PRO A 27 -4.02 7.55 -3.45
N ALA A 28 -2.99 8.06 -4.16
CA ALA A 28 -3.07 8.51 -5.56
C ALA A 28 -3.80 7.53 -6.50
N ALA A 29 -3.43 6.25 -6.40
CA ALA A 29 -4.02 5.19 -7.22
C ALA A 29 -5.54 5.12 -7.09
N TRP A 30 -6.09 5.37 -5.90
CA TRP A 30 -7.54 5.34 -5.64
C TRP A 30 -8.30 6.38 -6.41
N GLY A 31 -7.98 7.66 -6.18
CA GLY A 31 -8.73 8.75 -6.82
C GLY A 31 -8.62 8.67 -8.35
N GLN A 32 -7.43 8.30 -8.85
CA GLN A 32 -7.19 8.11 -10.28
C GLN A 32 -8.03 6.96 -10.86
N ALA A 33 -8.07 5.81 -10.17
CA ALA A 33 -8.87 4.65 -10.58
C ALA A 33 -10.38 4.95 -10.56
N LEU A 34 -10.86 5.70 -9.57
CA LEU A 34 -12.24 6.13 -9.49
C LEU A 34 -12.62 7.08 -10.63
N ALA A 35 -11.80 8.10 -10.91
CA ALA A 35 -11.99 8.96 -12.08
C ALA A 35 -11.99 8.16 -13.40
N PHE A 36 -11.13 7.14 -13.50
CA PHE A 36 -11.08 6.23 -14.64
C PHE A 36 -12.37 5.42 -14.83
N ARG A 37 -13.02 4.96 -13.75
CA ARG A 37 -14.30 4.24 -13.84
C ARG A 37 -15.40 5.10 -14.48
N ILE A 38 -15.42 6.40 -14.18
CA ILE A 38 -16.34 7.36 -14.82
C ILE A 38 -16.03 7.45 -16.31
N LEU A 39 -14.76 7.63 -16.68
CA LEU A 39 -14.35 7.68 -18.09
C LEU A 39 -14.70 6.40 -18.85
N VAL A 40 -14.47 5.22 -18.26
CA VAL A 40 -14.85 3.95 -18.88
C VAL A 40 -16.36 3.83 -19.02
N SER A 41 -17.15 4.33 -18.06
CA SER A 41 -18.60 4.37 -18.19
C SER A 41 -19.03 5.23 -19.38
N LEU A 42 -18.39 6.38 -19.61
CA LEU A 42 -18.60 7.20 -20.81
C LEU A 42 -18.18 6.47 -22.09
N CYS A 43 -17.07 5.74 -22.07
CA CYS A 43 -16.64 4.88 -23.17
C CYS A 43 -17.68 3.79 -23.49
N LEU A 44 -18.29 3.17 -22.47
CA LEU A 44 -19.34 2.17 -22.64
C LEU A 44 -20.60 2.77 -23.24
N VAL A 45 -21.04 3.93 -22.76
CA VAL A 45 -22.18 4.66 -23.34
C VAL A 45 -21.93 4.93 -24.82
N PHE A 46 -20.75 5.46 -25.17
CA PHE A 46 -20.36 5.67 -26.57
C PHE A 46 -20.37 4.36 -27.38
N ALA A 47 -19.76 3.30 -26.84
CA ALA A 47 -19.65 2.02 -27.51
C ALA A 47 -21.04 1.41 -27.80
N LEU A 48 -21.98 1.50 -26.84
CA LEU A 48 -23.35 1.01 -27.01
C LEU A 48 -24.08 1.72 -28.16
N PHE A 49 -23.87 3.03 -28.34
CA PHE A 49 -24.46 3.75 -29.46
C PHE A 49 -23.80 3.37 -30.80
N GLN A 50 -22.48 3.24 -30.84
CA GLN A 50 -21.75 2.97 -32.07
C GLN A 50 -21.86 1.52 -32.56
N ILE A 51 -21.77 0.52 -31.67
CA ILE A 51 -21.78 -0.90 -32.06
C ILE A 51 -23.09 -1.28 -32.75
N ARG A 52 -24.22 -0.68 -32.35
CA ARG A 52 -25.52 -0.90 -32.99
C ARG A 52 -25.54 -0.55 -34.47
N GLN A 53 -24.67 0.36 -34.88
CA GLN A 53 -24.57 0.86 -36.24
C GLN A 53 -23.37 0.25 -36.99
N TRP A 54 -22.63 -0.66 -36.35
CA TRP A 54 -21.41 -1.24 -36.90
C TRP A 54 -21.51 -2.78 -37.03
N PRO A 55 -21.95 -3.28 -38.20
CA PRO A 55 -22.16 -4.72 -38.41
C PRO A 55 -20.87 -5.55 -38.32
N ASP A 56 -19.73 -4.97 -38.71
CA ASP A 56 -18.45 -5.69 -38.77
C ASP A 56 -17.67 -5.74 -37.45
N PHE A 57 -18.24 -5.27 -36.33
CA PHE A 57 -17.53 -5.23 -35.06
C PHE A 57 -17.10 -6.64 -34.61
N LEU A 58 -17.95 -7.65 -34.80
CA LEU A 58 -17.64 -9.05 -34.48
C LEU A 58 -16.47 -9.57 -35.33
N ALA A 59 -16.41 -9.21 -36.60
CA ALA A 59 -15.31 -9.58 -37.48
C ALA A 59 -13.97 -9.01 -36.96
N ARG A 60 -13.98 -7.79 -36.39
CA ARG A 60 -12.78 -7.20 -35.74
C ARG A 60 -12.31 -8.03 -34.54
N LEU A 61 -13.23 -8.45 -33.67
CA LEU A 61 -12.90 -9.28 -32.51
C LEU A 61 -12.37 -10.65 -32.94
N VAL A 62 -12.95 -11.25 -33.98
CA VAL A 62 -12.51 -12.55 -34.53
C VAL A 62 -11.08 -12.48 -35.08
N GLN A 63 -10.67 -11.36 -35.69
CA GLN A 63 -9.28 -11.18 -36.14
C GLN A 63 -8.27 -11.22 -35.00
N ALA A 64 -8.66 -10.73 -33.82
CA ALA A 64 -7.83 -10.69 -32.62
C ALA A 64 -8.00 -11.93 -31.70
N LYS A 65 -8.76 -12.95 -32.13
CA LYS A 65 -9.13 -14.10 -31.28
C LYS A 65 -7.94 -14.84 -30.68
N SER A 66 -6.81 -14.89 -31.39
CA SER A 66 -5.60 -15.57 -30.92
C SER A 66 -4.98 -14.94 -29.68
N VAL A 67 -5.31 -13.69 -29.36
CA VAL A 67 -4.92 -13.00 -28.13
C VAL A 67 -6.12 -12.85 -27.19
N LEU A 68 -7.30 -12.52 -27.73
CA LEU A 68 -8.51 -12.29 -26.92
C LEU A 68 -9.01 -13.57 -26.22
N ILE A 69 -8.86 -14.75 -26.82
CA ILE A 69 -9.24 -16.01 -26.16
C ILE A 69 -8.32 -16.31 -24.95
N PRO A 70 -6.98 -16.29 -25.07
CA PRO A 70 -6.11 -16.40 -23.91
C PRO A 70 -6.38 -15.35 -22.83
N LEU A 71 -6.56 -14.09 -23.21
CA LEU A 71 -6.88 -13.01 -22.27
C LEU A 71 -8.23 -13.25 -21.56
N GLY A 72 -9.26 -13.66 -22.31
CA GLY A 72 -10.56 -14.04 -21.76
C GLY A 72 -10.50 -15.29 -20.87
N SER A 73 -9.62 -16.23 -21.18
CA SER A 73 -9.37 -17.43 -20.36
C SER A 73 -8.73 -17.03 -19.02
N PHE A 74 -7.73 -16.16 -19.04
CA PHE A 74 -7.15 -15.60 -17.82
C PHE A 74 -8.20 -14.85 -16.98
N ALA A 75 -9.01 -13.97 -17.60
CA ALA A 75 -10.09 -13.27 -16.92
C ALA A 75 -11.12 -14.26 -16.32
N THR A 76 -11.48 -15.31 -17.05
CA THR A 76 -12.40 -16.35 -16.57
C THR A 76 -11.83 -17.10 -15.36
N ILE A 77 -10.55 -17.46 -15.39
CA ILE A 77 -9.89 -18.13 -14.26
C ILE A 77 -9.83 -17.20 -13.04
N LEU A 78 -9.59 -15.90 -13.22
CA LEU A 78 -9.66 -14.95 -12.11
C LEU A 78 -11.07 -14.86 -11.51
N LEU A 79 -12.11 -14.92 -12.34
CA LEU A 79 -13.50 -14.96 -11.85
C LEU A 79 -13.81 -16.28 -11.14
N LEU A 80 -13.29 -17.41 -11.61
CA LEU A 80 -13.41 -18.69 -10.91
C LEU A 80 -12.67 -18.64 -9.56
N ALA A 81 -11.44 -18.14 -9.53
CA ALA A 81 -10.68 -17.96 -8.29
C ALA A 81 -11.37 -17.00 -7.30
N LEU A 82 -12.08 -15.98 -7.79
CA LEU A 82 -12.91 -15.11 -6.96
C LEU A 82 -14.06 -15.88 -6.28
N LEU A 83 -14.72 -16.83 -6.95
CA LEU A 83 -15.80 -17.62 -6.35
C LEU A 83 -15.30 -18.45 -5.16
N PHE A 84 -14.09 -19.01 -5.28
CA PHE A 84 -13.43 -19.83 -4.25
C PHE A 84 -12.48 -19.03 -3.33
N SER A 85 -12.50 -17.71 -3.42
CA SER A 85 -11.63 -16.83 -2.65
C SER A 85 -11.92 -16.91 -1.13
N GLU A 86 -10.87 -16.92 -0.32
CA GLU A 86 -10.96 -16.93 1.14
C GLU A 86 -11.39 -15.57 1.74
N ASP A 87 -10.97 -14.47 1.11
CA ASP A 87 -11.44 -13.12 1.38
C ASP A 87 -12.01 -12.54 0.08
N ARG A 88 -13.26 -12.91 -0.23
CA ARG A 88 -13.95 -12.47 -1.46
C ARG A 88 -14.10 -10.95 -1.52
N TYR A 89 -14.21 -10.31 -0.36
CA TYR A 89 -14.39 -8.88 -0.26
C TYR A 89 -13.14 -8.15 -0.77
N MET A 90 -11.96 -8.55 -0.27
CA MET A 90 -10.68 -8.06 -0.72
C MET A 90 -10.43 -8.38 -2.20
N SER A 91 -10.73 -9.61 -2.65
CA SER A 91 -10.56 -10.00 -4.05
C SER A 91 -11.38 -9.15 -5.02
N PHE A 92 -12.63 -8.82 -4.67
CA PHE A 92 -13.49 -8.05 -5.55
C PHE A 92 -13.18 -6.55 -5.50
N TRP A 93 -13.13 -5.96 -4.31
CA TRP A 93 -13.02 -4.50 -4.15
C TRP A 93 -11.58 -3.98 -4.12
N GLY A 94 -10.64 -4.76 -3.59
CA GLY A 94 -9.26 -4.33 -3.32
C GLY A 94 -9.16 -3.19 -2.30
N LEU A 95 -7.94 -2.80 -1.94
CA LEU A 95 -7.68 -1.67 -1.04
C LEU A 95 -7.51 -0.35 -1.81
N PRO A 96 -7.95 0.80 -1.24
CA PRO A 96 -7.68 2.12 -1.80
C PRO A 96 -6.19 2.41 -2.03
N THR A 97 -5.28 1.90 -1.19
CA THR A 97 -3.82 2.13 -1.31
C THR A 97 -3.25 1.80 -2.69
N ARG A 98 -3.82 0.81 -3.38
CA ARG A 98 -3.36 0.38 -4.72
C ARG A 98 -4.45 0.42 -5.80
N ALA A 99 -5.70 0.60 -5.39
CA ALA A 99 -6.88 0.55 -6.24
C ALA A 99 -6.97 -0.75 -7.06
N TRP A 100 -6.78 -1.88 -6.39
CA TRP A 100 -6.85 -3.21 -6.98
C TRP A 100 -8.29 -3.77 -6.98
N GLY A 101 -8.41 -5.09 -7.08
CA GLY A 101 -9.67 -5.80 -7.09
C GLY A 101 -10.17 -6.08 -8.50
N ILE A 102 -10.95 -7.15 -8.63
CA ILE A 102 -11.65 -7.49 -9.88
C ILE A 102 -12.53 -6.33 -10.35
N ALA A 103 -13.09 -5.54 -9.42
CA ALA A 103 -13.85 -4.33 -9.72
C ALA A 103 -13.04 -3.26 -10.47
N GLN A 104 -11.72 -3.20 -10.29
CA GLN A 104 -10.84 -2.33 -11.08
C GLN A 104 -10.35 -2.99 -12.39
N LEU A 105 -10.12 -4.30 -12.36
CA LEU A 105 -9.63 -5.03 -13.53
C LEU A 105 -10.64 -5.02 -14.69
N ILE A 106 -11.95 -5.10 -14.39
CA ILE A 106 -13.02 -5.04 -15.39
C ILE A 106 -12.96 -3.75 -16.22
N PRO A 107 -12.97 -2.53 -15.63
CA PRO A 107 -12.79 -1.28 -16.37
C PRO A 107 -11.52 -1.23 -17.24
N LEU A 108 -10.40 -1.78 -16.76
CA LEU A 108 -9.14 -1.81 -17.51
C LEU A 108 -9.23 -2.69 -18.77
N PHE A 109 -9.84 -3.88 -18.63
CA PHE A 109 -10.11 -4.76 -19.77
C PHE A 109 -11.06 -4.12 -20.78
N LEU A 110 -12.15 -3.51 -20.30
CA LEU A 110 -13.11 -2.78 -21.14
C LEU A 110 -12.46 -1.61 -21.86
N PHE A 111 -11.54 -0.89 -21.20
CA PHE A 111 -10.77 0.19 -21.82
C PHE A 111 -9.85 -0.32 -22.93
N ALA A 112 -9.12 -1.42 -22.72
CA ALA A 112 -8.28 -2.04 -23.75
C ALA A 112 -9.10 -2.45 -24.99
N LEU A 113 -10.28 -3.06 -24.78
CA LEU A 113 -11.21 -3.37 -25.87
C LEU A 113 -11.73 -2.11 -26.55
N PHE A 114 -12.11 -1.08 -25.78
CA PHE A 114 -12.60 0.18 -26.33
C PHE A 114 -11.57 0.83 -27.25
N VAL A 115 -10.33 1.01 -26.80
CA VAL A 115 -9.29 1.64 -27.63
C VAL A 115 -8.94 0.78 -28.84
N PHE A 116 -8.94 -0.55 -28.69
CA PHE A 116 -8.75 -1.47 -29.81
C PHE A 116 -9.85 -1.35 -30.87
N LEU A 117 -11.12 -1.24 -30.45
CA LEU A 117 -12.28 -1.22 -31.34
C LEU A 117 -12.49 0.13 -32.01
N PHE A 118 -12.33 1.24 -31.29
CA PHE A 118 -12.79 2.56 -31.74
C PHE A 118 -11.69 3.52 -32.18
N LEU A 119 -10.41 3.28 -31.84
CA LEU A 119 -9.31 4.10 -32.36
C LEU A 119 -8.88 3.61 -33.75
N ARG A 120 -8.60 4.57 -34.64
CA ARG A 120 -8.00 4.33 -35.96
C ARG A 120 -6.47 4.44 -35.86
N LYS A 121 -5.79 3.93 -36.89
CA LYS A 121 -4.33 4.04 -37.03
C LYS A 121 -3.81 5.48 -36.85
N THR A 122 -4.55 6.48 -37.35
CA THR A 122 -4.20 7.91 -37.24
C THR A 122 -4.43 8.51 -35.86
N ASP A 123 -5.25 7.89 -35.03
CA ASP A 123 -5.68 8.44 -33.75
C ASP A 123 -4.68 8.11 -32.63
N TRP A 124 -3.99 6.97 -32.72
CA TRP A 124 -3.01 6.49 -31.74
C TRP A 124 -1.89 7.48 -31.42
N LYS A 125 -1.47 8.31 -32.39
CA LYS A 125 -0.45 9.34 -32.16
C LYS A 125 -0.88 10.37 -31.11
N TRP A 126 -2.18 10.67 -31.01
CA TRP A 126 -2.70 11.61 -30.04
C TRP A 126 -2.76 10.99 -28.65
N VAL A 127 -3.25 9.76 -28.55
CA VAL A 127 -3.34 9.05 -27.26
C VAL A 127 -1.96 8.78 -26.67
N TRP A 128 -1.02 8.26 -27.46
CA TRP A 128 0.35 8.09 -26.99
C TRP A 128 1.07 9.43 -26.77
N GLY A 129 0.79 10.44 -27.59
CA GLY A 129 1.29 11.80 -27.36
C GLY A 129 0.85 12.36 -26.02
N SER A 130 -0.43 12.19 -25.64
CA SER A 130 -0.95 12.56 -24.33
C SER A 130 -0.31 11.76 -23.19
N ALA A 131 -0.12 10.45 -23.37
CA ALA A 131 0.55 9.60 -22.37
C ALA A 131 2.01 10.02 -22.15
N LEU A 132 2.75 10.31 -23.22
CA LEU A 132 4.13 10.81 -23.15
C LEU A 132 4.20 12.21 -22.55
N ALA A 133 3.27 13.11 -22.91
CA ALA A 133 3.17 14.43 -22.30
C ALA A 133 2.90 14.34 -20.79
N ALA A 134 2.01 13.43 -20.37
CA ALA A 134 1.78 13.15 -18.97
C ALA A 134 3.03 12.57 -18.29
N GLY A 135 3.74 11.64 -18.92
CA GLY A 135 5.02 11.14 -18.42
C GLY A 135 6.07 12.24 -18.24
N LEU A 136 6.19 13.16 -19.20
CA LEU A 136 7.14 14.28 -19.12
C LEU A 136 6.77 15.22 -17.98
N ALA A 137 5.51 15.61 -17.87
CA ALA A 137 5.03 16.43 -16.75
C ALA A 137 5.32 15.73 -15.41
N MET A 138 5.10 14.42 -15.31
CA MET A 138 5.44 13.63 -14.12
C MET A 138 6.92 13.62 -13.78
N ALA A 139 7.79 13.46 -14.79
CA ALA A 139 9.24 13.52 -14.59
C ALA A 139 9.68 14.92 -14.10
N LEU A 140 9.08 15.98 -14.62
CA LEU A 140 9.32 17.35 -14.18
C LEU A 140 8.83 17.60 -12.75
N VAL A 141 7.64 17.09 -12.37
CA VAL A 141 7.16 17.16 -10.98
C VAL A 141 8.13 16.43 -10.04
N ALA A 142 8.61 15.25 -10.43
CA ALA A 142 9.55 14.49 -9.61
C ALA A 142 10.89 15.22 -9.44
N LEU A 143 11.41 15.82 -10.52
CA LEU A 143 12.60 16.67 -10.47
C LEU A 143 12.39 17.88 -9.55
N SER A 144 11.23 18.53 -9.66
CA SER A 144 10.85 19.66 -8.80
C SER A 144 10.82 19.28 -7.32
N GLN A 145 10.19 18.14 -6.98
CA GLN A 145 10.11 17.61 -5.61
C GLN A 145 11.49 17.27 -5.04
N GLN A 146 12.42 16.82 -5.88
CA GLN A 146 13.78 16.50 -5.44
C GLN A 146 14.63 17.77 -5.23
N GLN A 147 14.51 18.75 -6.13
CA GLN A 147 15.30 19.99 -6.06
C GLN A 147 14.71 21.05 -5.13
N GLY A 148 13.52 20.81 -4.58
CA GLY A 148 12.83 21.76 -3.71
C GLY A 148 12.20 22.94 -4.44
N TRP A 149 12.08 22.87 -5.78
CA TRP A 149 11.35 23.87 -6.54
C TRP A 149 9.85 23.81 -6.20
N PHE A 150 9.25 24.98 -6.02
CA PHE A 150 7.85 25.14 -5.59
C PHE A 150 7.53 24.44 -4.27
N SER A 151 8.43 24.52 -3.28
CA SER A 151 8.29 23.88 -1.95
C SER A 151 6.98 24.21 -1.23
N ASP A 152 6.38 25.37 -1.50
CA ASP A 152 5.09 25.77 -0.93
C ASP A 152 3.91 24.93 -1.45
N ALA A 153 4.06 24.34 -2.64
CA ALA A 153 3.03 23.53 -3.30
C ALA A 153 3.39 22.05 -3.41
N LEU A 154 4.69 21.71 -3.46
CA LEU A 154 5.20 20.36 -3.64
C LEU A 154 6.08 19.95 -2.47
N VAL A 155 5.62 18.93 -1.74
CA VAL A 155 6.39 18.32 -0.65
C VAL A 155 7.68 17.72 -1.21
N GLN A 156 8.79 18.00 -0.54
CA GLN A 156 10.11 17.49 -0.89
C GLN A 156 10.28 16.04 -0.43
N TYR A 157 10.95 15.24 -1.25
CA TYR A 157 11.24 13.85 -0.93
C TYR A 157 12.65 13.48 -1.38
N PRO A 158 13.43 12.74 -0.57
CA PRO A 158 14.69 12.15 -1.02
C PRO A 158 14.51 11.23 -2.23
N ARG A 159 13.34 10.59 -2.32
CA ARG A 159 12.90 9.77 -3.45
C ARG A 159 11.54 10.29 -3.94
N PRO A 160 11.51 11.14 -4.97
CA PRO A 160 10.28 11.81 -5.39
C PRO A 160 9.20 10.80 -5.85
N PRO A 161 7.97 10.89 -5.31
CA PRO A 161 6.86 10.04 -5.75
C PRO A 161 6.09 10.59 -6.96
N GLY A 162 6.35 11.83 -7.38
CA GLY A 162 5.47 12.56 -8.28
C GLY A 162 4.08 12.73 -7.68
N THR A 163 3.05 12.78 -8.52
CA THR A 163 1.63 12.75 -8.11
C THR A 163 1.14 11.34 -7.77
N LEU A 164 1.95 10.30 -8.02
CA LEU A 164 1.58 8.89 -7.80
C LEU A 164 1.74 8.45 -6.34
N GLY A 165 2.26 9.32 -5.46
CA GLY A 165 2.37 9.08 -4.02
C GLY A 165 3.39 8.02 -3.61
N ASN A 166 4.05 7.34 -4.57
CA ASN A 166 5.07 6.34 -4.31
C ASN A 166 6.14 6.35 -5.42
N SER A 167 7.43 6.44 -5.03
CA SER A 167 8.55 6.49 -5.98
C SER A 167 8.68 5.23 -6.83
N ILE A 168 8.34 4.05 -6.31
CA ILE A 168 8.35 2.83 -7.10
C ILE A 168 7.26 2.87 -8.18
N PHE A 169 6.09 3.41 -7.86
CA PHE A 169 4.97 3.54 -8.81
C PHE A 169 5.36 4.49 -9.95
N LEU A 170 6.02 5.60 -9.61
CA LEU A 170 6.61 6.53 -10.57
C LEU A 170 7.61 5.86 -11.50
N GLY A 171 8.62 5.18 -10.94
CA GLY A 171 9.66 4.53 -11.73
C GLY A 171 9.09 3.53 -12.74
N MET A 172 8.09 2.75 -12.33
CA MET A 172 7.44 1.75 -13.20
C MET A 172 6.58 2.35 -14.30
N TYR A 173 5.85 3.43 -13.98
CA TYR A 173 5.08 4.19 -14.96
C TYR A 173 5.99 4.82 -16.02
N LEU A 174 7.05 5.52 -15.58
CA LEU A 174 8.00 6.18 -16.46
C LEU A 174 8.86 5.18 -17.26
N LEU A 175 9.18 4.01 -16.72
CA LEU A 175 9.84 2.91 -17.45
C LEU A 175 9.05 2.57 -18.72
N SER A 176 7.75 2.32 -18.58
CA SER A 176 6.91 1.88 -19.70
C SER A 176 6.85 2.94 -20.79
N LEU A 177 6.69 4.21 -20.39
CA LEU A 177 6.68 5.36 -21.31
C LEU A 177 8.05 5.64 -21.94
N THR A 178 9.14 5.39 -21.22
CA THR A 178 10.51 5.49 -21.74
C THR A 178 10.69 4.50 -22.89
N LEU A 179 10.34 3.24 -22.69
CA LEU A 179 10.44 2.20 -23.72
C LEU A 179 9.49 2.48 -24.92
N ILE A 180 8.32 3.09 -24.68
CA ILE A 180 7.41 3.54 -25.76
C ILE A 180 8.05 4.66 -26.59
N ALA A 181 8.54 5.72 -25.95
CA ALA A 181 9.18 6.85 -26.63
C ALA A 181 10.41 6.39 -27.43
N PHE A 182 11.24 5.55 -26.80
CA PHE A 182 12.38 4.91 -27.43
C PHE A 182 11.94 4.10 -28.67
N SER A 183 10.95 3.22 -28.53
CA SER A 183 10.44 2.40 -29.64
C SER A 183 9.92 3.23 -30.81
N PHE A 184 9.21 4.33 -30.53
CA PHE A 184 8.67 5.22 -31.56
C PHE A 184 9.76 6.00 -32.31
N ALA A 185 10.90 6.30 -31.67
CA ALA A 185 12.04 6.92 -32.34
C ALA A 185 12.62 6.00 -33.44
N PHE A 186 12.47 4.68 -33.31
CA PHE A 186 12.95 3.69 -34.29
C PHE A 186 11.89 3.25 -35.31
N ALA A 187 10.60 3.52 -35.06
CA ALA A 187 9.48 3.01 -35.86
C ALA A 187 9.58 3.29 -37.38
N ASN A 188 10.24 4.39 -37.79
CA ASN A 188 10.29 4.84 -39.19
C ASN A 188 11.63 4.55 -39.91
N ILE A 189 12.61 3.87 -39.28
CA ILE A 189 13.97 3.72 -39.83
C ILE A 189 14.04 2.90 -41.14
N GLY A 190 12.97 2.19 -41.50
CA GLY A 190 12.90 1.36 -42.72
C GLY A 190 12.03 1.89 -43.86
N ASN A 191 11.39 3.05 -43.73
CA ASN A 191 10.44 3.55 -44.73
C ASN A 191 11.11 4.50 -45.75
N PRO A 192 11.18 4.18 -47.06
CA PRO A 192 11.87 5.00 -48.07
C PRO A 192 11.36 6.44 -48.21
N GLU A 193 10.06 6.68 -47.95
CA GLU A 193 9.43 8.02 -48.00
C GLU A 193 9.84 8.94 -46.82
N SER A 194 10.71 8.47 -45.91
CA SER A 194 10.92 9.05 -44.57
C SER A 194 12.01 10.13 -44.46
N ARG A 195 12.63 10.60 -45.54
CA ARG A 195 13.90 11.35 -45.45
C ARG A 195 13.79 12.85 -45.07
N ARG A 196 12.68 13.54 -45.34
CA ARG A 196 12.52 14.97 -45.02
C ARG A 196 11.62 15.17 -43.78
N GLY A 197 12.07 15.93 -42.78
CA GLY A 197 11.30 16.33 -41.58
C GLY A 197 11.23 15.31 -40.43
N LYS A 198 11.35 14.00 -40.67
CA LYS A 198 11.27 12.97 -39.60
C LYS A 198 12.57 12.80 -38.77
N GLY A 199 13.68 13.43 -39.15
CA GLY A 199 14.91 13.46 -38.35
C GLY A 199 14.71 14.22 -37.02
N PHE A 200 14.09 15.39 -37.08
CA PHE A 200 13.74 16.18 -35.91
C PHE A 200 12.77 15.44 -34.98
N PHE A 201 11.73 14.80 -35.52
CA PHE A 201 10.79 14.02 -34.71
C PHE A 201 11.44 12.85 -33.99
N ARG A 202 12.41 12.16 -34.64
CA ARG A 202 13.20 11.11 -33.99
C ARG A 202 14.06 11.69 -32.87
N LEU A 203 14.76 12.80 -33.11
CA LEU A 203 15.55 13.48 -32.08
C LEU A 203 14.68 13.88 -30.89
N LEU A 204 13.48 14.44 -31.15
CA LEU A 204 12.52 14.80 -30.11
C LEU A 204 12.09 13.58 -29.29
N LEU A 205 11.70 12.46 -29.91
CA LEU A 205 11.32 11.25 -29.18
C LEU A 205 12.48 10.64 -28.39
N THR A 206 13.71 10.70 -28.92
CA THR A 206 14.91 10.30 -28.18
C THR A 206 15.14 11.20 -26.97
N ALA A 207 14.98 12.52 -27.11
CA ALA A 207 15.09 13.46 -26.00
C ALA A 207 14.00 13.22 -24.94
N ILE A 208 12.75 12.98 -25.35
CA ILE A 208 11.64 12.61 -24.46
C ILE A 208 11.99 11.31 -23.72
N SER A 209 12.45 10.28 -24.43
CA SER A 209 12.88 9.03 -23.83
C SER A 209 14.01 9.25 -22.80
N ALA A 210 14.98 10.10 -23.08
CA ALA A 210 16.08 10.40 -22.17
C ALA A 210 15.59 11.11 -20.89
N ILE A 211 14.68 12.09 -21.02
CA ILE A 211 14.08 12.79 -19.88
C ILE A 211 13.27 11.81 -18.99
N LEU A 212 12.47 10.95 -19.61
CA LEU A 212 11.69 9.94 -18.89
C LEU A 212 12.60 8.93 -18.19
N ALA A 213 13.68 8.48 -18.84
CA ALA A 213 14.71 7.63 -18.24
C ALA A 213 15.40 8.33 -17.05
N GLY A 214 15.64 9.65 -17.15
CA GLY A 214 16.08 10.48 -16.04
C GLY A 214 15.12 10.39 -14.85
N GLY A 215 13.81 10.53 -15.08
CA GLY A 215 12.79 10.34 -14.05
C GLY A 215 12.76 8.94 -13.45
N VAL A 216 13.05 7.88 -14.23
CA VAL A 216 13.24 6.52 -13.71
C VAL A 216 14.43 6.47 -12.75
N LEU A 217 15.55 7.12 -13.07
CA LEU A 217 16.72 7.20 -12.19
C LEU A 217 16.40 7.97 -10.89
N LEU A 218 15.66 9.08 -10.97
CA LEU A 218 15.25 9.86 -9.79
C LEU A 218 14.41 9.04 -8.82
N SER A 219 13.63 8.07 -9.31
CA SER A 219 12.81 7.20 -8.46
C SER A 219 13.61 6.26 -7.56
N LEU A 220 14.88 6.01 -7.92
CA LEU A 220 15.75 4.99 -7.29
C LEU A 220 15.09 3.60 -7.21
N SER A 221 14.21 3.28 -8.16
CA SER A 221 13.49 2.01 -8.25
C SER A 221 14.30 0.97 -9.04
N ARG A 222 14.92 0.03 -8.34
CA ARG A 222 15.74 -1.05 -8.96
C ARG A 222 14.96 -1.92 -9.92
N GLY A 223 13.72 -2.28 -9.57
CA GLY A 223 12.83 -3.04 -10.46
C GLY A 223 12.60 -2.30 -11.78
N ALA A 224 12.40 -0.98 -11.73
CA ALA A 224 12.24 -0.17 -12.94
C ALA A 224 13.52 -0.10 -13.78
N LEU A 225 14.70 -0.01 -13.13
CA LEU A 225 16.00 -0.04 -13.81
C LEU A 225 16.27 -1.39 -14.48
N PHE A 226 15.97 -2.50 -13.81
CA PHE A 226 16.07 -3.85 -14.38
C PHE A 226 15.11 -4.04 -15.55
N GLY A 227 13.87 -3.55 -15.44
CA GLY A 227 12.95 -3.54 -16.58
C GLY A 227 13.44 -2.72 -17.76
N LEU A 228 14.03 -1.55 -17.51
CA LEU A 228 14.60 -0.70 -18.55
C LEU A 228 15.74 -1.41 -19.25
N GLY A 229 16.68 -1.95 -18.48
CA GLY A 229 17.82 -2.72 -18.97
C GLY A 229 17.38 -3.95 -19.77
N ALA A 230 16.44 -4.75 -19.26
CA ALA A 230 15.94 -5.92 -19.95
C ALA A 230 15.18 -5.58 -21.25
N GLY A 231 14.38 -4.51 -21.25
CA GLY A 231 13.71 -4.03 -22.46
C GLY A 231 14.71 -3.59 -23.53
N LEU A 232 15.72 -2.79 -23.16
CA LEU A 232 16.78 -2.35 -24.07
C LEU A 232 17.62 -3.53 -24.58
N LEU A 233 17.98 -4.46 -23.69
CA LEU A 233 18.71 -5.68 -24.04
C LEU A 233 17.92 -6.51 -25.05
N PHE A 234 16.63 -6.76 -24.79
CA PHE A 234 15.73 -7.44 -25.73
C PHE A 234 15.67 -6.69 -27.08
N PHE A 235 15.55 -5.37 -27.05
CA PHE A 235 15.47 -4.55 -28.26
C PHE A 235 16.70 -4.73 -29.16
N PHE A 236 17.90 -4.60 -28.58
CA PHE A 236 19.15 -4.66 -29.35
C PHE A 236 19.55 -6.09 -29.72
N ALA A 237 19.34 -7.06 -28.83
CA ALA A 237 19.69 -8.46 -29.07
C ALA A 237 18.88 -9.06 -30.22
N LEU A 238 17.59 -8.74 -30.28
CA LEU A 238 16.66 -9.25 -31.29
C LEU A 238 16.30 -8.19 -32.34
N PHE A 239 17.18 -7.21 -32.56
CA PHE A 239 16.93 -6.09 -33.45
C PHE A 239 16.58 -6.56 -34.88
N PRO A 240 15.44 -6.14 -35.47
CA PRO A 240 14.94 -6.68 -36.75
C PRO A 240 15.60 -6.06 -37.99
N GLY A 241 16.71 -5.33 -37.83
CA GLY A 241 17.47 -4.71 -38.92
C GLY A 241 18.76 -5.48 -39.26
N LYS A 242 19.31 -5.22 -40.45
CA LYS A 242 20.54 -5.90 -40.94
C LYS A 242 21.85 -5.34 -40.34
N SER A 243 21.78 -4.23 -39.59
CA SER A 243 22.97 -3.59 -39.02
C SER A 243 23.63 -4.48 -37.95
N ARG A 244 24.97 -4.45 -37.89
CA ARG A 244 25.74 -5.12 -36.83
C ARG A 244 25.86 -4.26 -35.56
N ILE A 245 25.58 -2.95 -35.64
CA ILE A 245 25.68 -2.00 -34.52
C ILE A 245 24.89 -2.45 -33.26
N PRO A 246 23.63 -2.94 -33.36
CA PRO A 246 22.88 -3.44 -32.21
C PRO A 246 23.57 -4.59 -31.45
N ARG A 247 24.38 -5.41 -32.14
CA ARG A 247 25.13 -6.49 -31.49
C ARG A 247 26.22 -5.92 -30.57
N PHE A 248 26.88 -4.85 -30.99
CA PHE A 248 27.82 -4.12 -30.14
C PHE A 248 27.11 -3.50 -28.93
N PHE A 249 25.94 -2.88 -29.11
CA PHE A 249 25.16 -2.36 -27.98
C PHE A 249 24.69 -3.47 -27.03
N THR A 250 24.31 -4.63 -27.56
CA THR A 250 23.95 -5.81 -26.75
C THR A 250 25.15 -6.24 -25.90
N LEU A 251 26.33 -6.39 -26.51
CA LEU A 251 27.55 -6.74 -25.80
C LEU A 251 27.94 -5.67 -24.78
N PHE A 252 27.84 -4.38 -25.16
CA PHE A 252 28.12 -3.26 -24.28
C PHE A 252 27.19 -3.23 -23.06
N LEU A 253 25.88 -3.47 -23.22
CA LEU A 253 24.95 -3.51 -22.10
C LEU A 253 25.23 -4.71 -21.18
N LEU A 254 25.55 -5.88 -21.73
CA LEU A 254 25.88 -7.07 -20.94
C LEU A 254 27.21 -6.91 -20.21
N VAL A 255 28.29 -6.67 -20.94
CA VAL A 255 29.64 -6.55 -20.38
C VAL A 255 29.74 -5.30 -19.51
N GLY A 256 29.19 -4.17 -19.96
CA GLY A 256 29.16 -2.93 -19.19
C GLY A 256 28.30 -3.03 -17.93
N GLY A 257 27.15 -3.72 -18.00
CA GLY A 257 26.33 -3.98 -16.81
C GLY A 257 27.04 -4.87 -15.80
N ILE A 258 27.69 -5.94 -16.25
CA ILE A 258 28.50 -6.83 -15.39
C ILE A 258 29.69 -6.07 -14.80
N ALA A 259 30.44 -5.34 -15.63
CA ALA A 259 31.59 -4.56 -15.19
C ALA A 259 31.19 -3.47 -14.18
N LEU A 260 30.06 -2.78 -14.42
CA LEU A 260 29.51 -1.80 -13.48
C LEU A 260 29.10 -2.45 -12.16
N PHE A 261 28.44 -3.61 -12.21
CA PHE A 261 28.08 -4.35 -11.00
C PHE A 261 29.31 -4.78 -10.20
N LEU A 262 30.32 -5.34 -10.86
CA LEU A 262 31.59 -5.71 -10.21
C LEU A 262 32.29 -4.47 -9.64
N PHE A 263 32.30 -3.35 -10.37
CA PHE A 263 32.90 -2.10 -9.91
C PHE A 263 32.20 -1.53 -8.66
N ILE A 264 30.86 -1.48 -8.66
CA ILE A 264 30.07 -0.97 -7.51
C ILE A 264 30.33 -1.79 -6.23
N ASN A 265 30.59 -3.09 -6.38
CA ASN A 265 30.84 -3.98 -5.25
C ASN A 265 32.32 -4.06 -4.84
N ALA A 266 33.25 -3.65 -5.71
CA ALA A 266 34.69 -3.69 -5.43
C ALA A 266 35.27 -2.34 -4.98
N ALA A 267 34.64 -1.22 -5.36
CA ALA A 267 35.11 0.12 -5.05
C ALA A 267 34.29 0.76 -3.91
N PRO A 268 34.88 1.67 -3.12
CA PRO A 268 34.09 2.54 -2.24
C PRO A 268 33.24 3.50 -3.08
N ASN A 269 32.14 4.00 -2.48
CA ASN A 269 31.24 4.96 -3.12
C ASN A 269 32.01 6.25 -3.46
N PRO A 270 32.20 6.59 -4.76
CA PRO A 270 32.97 7.75 -5.17
C PRO A 270 32.15 9.05 -5.13
N PHE A 271 30.86 8.98 -4.78
CA PHE A 271 29.93 10.12 -4.79
C PHE A 271 29.30 10.41 -3.41
N PRO A 272 30.04 10.38 -2.29
CA PRO A 272 29.45 10.53 -0.96
C PRO A 272 28.76 11.89 -0.76
N GLU A 273 29.25 12.93 -1.43
CA GLU A 273 28.72 14.29 -1.36
C GLU A 273 27.48 14.53 -2.25
N PHE A 274 27.14 13.59 -3.13
CA PHE A 274 26.01 13.71 -4.06
C PHE A 274 24.90 12.73 -3.68
N PRO A 275 23.86 13.16 -2.92
CA PRO A 275 22.89 12.25 -2.32
C PRO A 275 22.21 11.31 -3.32
N LEU A 276 21.85 11.79 -4.52
CA LEU A 276 21.22 10.94 -5.53
C LEU A 276 22.17 9.84 -6.04
N ALA A 277 23.41 10.20 -6.35
CA ALA A 277 24.41 9.24 -6.84
C ALA A 277 24.84 8.28 -5.73
N SER A 278 25.01 8.79 -4.51
CA SER A 278 25.31 8.00 -3.32
C SER A 278 24.22 6.95 -3.05
N ASN A 279 22.96 7.40 -2.98
CA ASN A 279 21.83 6.49 -2.77
C ASN A 279 21.66 5.47 -3.91
N MET A 280 22.00 5.83 -5.16
CA MET A 280 21.98 4.89 -6.27
C MET A 280 23.09 3.85 -6.13
N TRP A 281 24.30 4.28 -5.78
CA TRP A 281 25.44 3.40 -5.52
C TRP A 281 25.10 2.36 -4.46
N ASP A 282 24.67 2.80 -3.29
CA ASP A 282 24.32 1.93 -2.16
C ASP A 282 23.22 0.93 -2.53
N ARG A 283 22.23 1.37 -3.33
CA ARG A 283 21.12 0.50 -3.77
C ARG A 283 21.52 -0.58 -4.77
N LEU A 284 22.58 -0.36 -5.54
CA LEU A 284 23.08 -1.30 -6.55
C LEU A 284 24.11 -2.29 -6.01
N GLN A 285 24.61 -2.08 -4.79
CA GLN A 285 25.46 -3.05 -4.08
C GLN A 285 24.72 -4.36 -3.84
N SER A 286 25.45 -5.48 -3.90
CA SER A 286 24.92 -6.85 -3.81
C SER A 286 24.15 -7.11 -2.51
N GLU A 287 24.67 -6.64 -1.39
CA GLU A 287 24.04 -6.74 -0.05
C GLU A 287 22.65 -6.12 -0.03
N ASN A 288 22.49 -4.99 -0.72
CA ASN A 288 21.22 -4.29 -0.81
C ASN A 288 20.35 -4.84 -1.94
N LEU A 289 20.94 -5.29 -3.06
CA LEU A 289 20.27 -5.66 -4.32
C LEU A 289 19.13 -6.67 -4.10
N LEU A 290 19.40 -7.70 -3.31
CA LEU A 290 18.43 -8.72 -2.89
C LEU A 290 17.91 -8.37 -1.51
N ASP A 291 16.75 -7.72 -1.49
CA ASP A 291 16.04 -7.34 -0.26
C ASP A 291 15.66 -8.58 0.54
N GLN A 292 16.32 -8.79 1.70
CA GLN A 292 16.09 -9.95 2.56
C GLN A 292 14.63 -10.08 2.96
N ALA A 293 13.92 -8.97 3.17
CA ALA A 293 12.51 -9.00 3.50
C ALA A 293 11.69 -9.63 2.36
N ARG A 294 12.01 -9.33 1.10
CA ARG A 294 11.38 -9.94 -0.08
C ARG A 294 11.62 -11.43 -0.16
N ILE A 295 12.85 -11.88 0.08
CA ILE A 295 13.17 -13.31 0.04
C ILE A 295 12.34 -14.07 1.08
N LEU A 296 12.34 -13.58 2.33
CA LEU A 296 11.56 -14.20 3.42
C LEU A 296 10.06 -14.18 3.12
N GLY A 297 9.52 -13.05 2.65
CA GLY A 297 8.11 -12.94 2.28
C GLY A 297 7.72 -13.84 1.09
N TRP A 298 8.59 -14.00 0.09
CA TRP A 298 8.38 -14.92 -1.02
C TRP A 298 8.37 -16.38 -0.57
N GLN A 299 9.25 -16.75 0.36
CA GLN A 299 9.24 -18.08 0.97
C GLN A 299 7.92 -18.35 1.69
N SER A 300 7.44 -17.41 2.51
CA SER A 300 6.13 -17.51 3.19
C SER A 300 4.99 -17.70 2.19
N VAL A 301 4.95 -16.89 1.12
CA VAL A 301 3.90 -16.99 0.10
C VAL A 301 3.98 -18.33 -0.65
N LEU A 302 5.18 -18.79 -1.02
CA LEU A 302 5.37 -20.05 -1.75
C LEU A 302 5.00 -21.28 -0.92
N GLN A 303 5.25 -21.26 0.39
CA GLN A 303 4.79 -22.31 1.30
C GLN A 303 3.25 -22.41 1.26
N GLY A 304 2.54 -21.28 1.36
CA GLY A 304 1.09 -21.29 1.25
C GLY A 304 0.57 -21.68 -0.13
N VAL A 305 1.27 -21.34 -1.22
CA VAL A 305 0.91 -21.77 -2.59
C VAL A 305 0.89 -23.30 -2.71
N ALA A 306 1.81 -24.00 -2.04
CA ALA A 306 1.87 -25.47 -2.07
C ALA A 306 0.60 -26.12 -1.49
N GLU A 307 -0.09 -25.44 -0.57
CA GLU A 307 -1.35 -25.90 0.02
C GLU A 307 -2.55 -25.72 -0.92
N LYS A 308 -2.50 -24.73 -1.82
CA LYS A 308 -3.58 -24.40 -2.78
C LYS A 308 -3.07 -24.18 -4.21
N PRO A 309 -2.50 -25.21 -4.86
CA PRO A 309 -1.73 -25.03 -6.09
C PRO A 309 -2.56 -24.67 -7.32
N PHE A 310 -3.86 -24.98 -7.38
CA PHE A 310 -4.64 -24.85 -8.63
C PHE A 310 -5.31 -23.49 -8.80
N LEU A 311 -6.10 -23.05 -7.82
CA LEU A 311 -6.86 -21.79 -7.83
C LEU A 311 -6.40 -20.79 -6.77
N GLY A 312 -5.41 -21.13 -5.94
CA GLY A 312 -4.88 -20.24 -4.91
C GLY A 312 -5.89 -19.86 -3.82
N TYR A 313 -5.65 -18.71 -3.18
CA TYR A 313 -6.45 -18.15 -2.08
C TYR A 313 -7.52 -17.14 -2.54
N GLY A 314 -7.58 -16.85 -3.84
CA GLY A 314 -8.39 -15.79 -4.43
C GLY A 314 -7.55 -14.58 -4.87
N PRO A 315 -7.93 -13.88 -5.95
CA PRO A 315 -7.17 -12.72 -6.46
C PRO A 315 -6.90 -11.69 -5.35
N TYR A 316 -5.70 -11.13 -5.30
CA TYR A 316 -5.29 -10.13 -4.30
C TYR A 316 -5.32 -10.61 -2.83
N ASN A 317 -5.31 -11.93 -2.57
CA ASN A 317 -5.25 -12.51 -1.22
C ASN A 317 -3.89 -13.11 -0.86
N SER A 318 -2.79 -12.69 -1.48
CA SER A 318 -1.44 -13.17 -1.14
C SER A 318 -1.03 -12.84 0.31
N PHE A 319 -1.69 -11.85 0.95
CA PHE A 319 -1.53 -11.59 2.38
C PHE A 319 -1.93 -12.80 3.24
N ILE A 320 -2.88 -13.65 2.82
CA ILE A 320 -3.34 -14.81 3.60
C ILE A 320 -2.20 -15.84 3.77
N PRO A 321 -1.62 -16.40 2.69
CA PRO A 321 -0.50 -17.33 2.83
C PRO A 321 0.75 -16.67 3.41
N PHE A 322 0.99 -15.39 3.13
CA PHE A 322 2.08 -14.64 3.76
C PHE A 322 1.94 -14.61 5.29
N ASN A 323 0.74 -14.35 5.81
CA ASN A 323 0.49 -14.29 7.24
C ASN A 323 0.51 -15.68 7.89
N ALA A 324 -0.09 -16.69 7.25
CA ALA A 324 -0.11 -18.07 7.76
C ALA A 324 1.31 -18.61 7.97
N HIS A 325 2.23 -18.27 7.06
CA HIS A 325 3.63 -18.67 7.08
C HIS A 325 4.57 -17.51 7.42
N PHE A 326 4.10 -16.53 8.20
CA PHE A 326 4.89 -15.35 8.52
C PHE A 326 6.21 -15.74 9.19
N ASN A 327 7.33 -15.28 8.60
CA ASN A 327 8.66 -15.51 9.16
C ASN A 327 8.98 -14.41 10.18
N PRO A 328 9.17 -14.72 11.48
CA PRO A 328 9.45 -13.74 12.51
C PRO A 328 10.68 -12.85 12.24
N VAL A 329 11.68 -13.36 11.52
CA VAL A 329 12.89 -12.60 11.13
C VAL A 329 12.55 -11.36 10.31
N LEU A 330 11.38 -11.31 9.65
CA LEU A 330 10.89 -10.12 8.97
C LEU A 330 10.72 -8.92 9.90
N THR A 331 10.36 -9.13 11.16
CA THR A 331 10.23 -8.05 12.13
C THR A 331 11.58 -7.39 12.41
N GLU A 332 12.63 -8.21 12.53
CA GLU A 332 14.00 -7.74 12.70
C GLU A 332 14.51 -6.99 11.45
N VAL A 333 14.33 -7.58 10.26
CA VAL A 333 14.85 -7.03 9.01
C VAL A 333 14.14 -5.73 8.60
N THR A 334 12.83 -5.62 8.86
CA THR A 334 12.04 -4.45 8.45
C THR A 334 11.93 -3.37 9.54
N GLY A 335 12.26 -3.70 10.79
CA GLY A 335 12.08 -2.81 11.94
C GLY A 335 10.61 -2.49 12.25
N SER A 336 9.67 -3.30 11.73
CA SER A 336 8.23 -3.14 11.88
C SER A 336 7.55 -4.51 11.90
N THR A 337 6.28 -4.59 12.29
CA THR A 337 5.51 -5.85 12.29
C THR A 337 5.27 -6.45 10.90
N GLY A 338 5.64 -5.77 9.81
CA GLY A 338 5.73 -6.38 8.48
C GLY A 338 4.40 -6.85 7.88
N TYR A 339 3.31 -6.11 8.05
CA TYR A 339 2.02 -6.43 7.38
C TYR A 339 2.10 -6.15 5.88
N TRP A 340 1.98 -7.20 5.06
CA TRP A 340 2.04 -7.09 3.61
C TRP A 340 0.68 -7.36 2.98
N ASP A 341 0.33 -6.50 2.02
CA ASP A 341 -0.87 -6.64 1.19
C ASP A 341 -0.61 -7.41 -0.12
N THR A 342 0.64 -7.81 -0.37
CA THR A 342 1.15 -8.38 -1.63
C THR A 342 2.47 -9.10 -1.43
N ALA A 343 2.77 -10.05 -2.33
CA ALA A 343 4.08 -10.68 -2.43
C ALA A 343 5.18 -9.74 -2.96
N HIS A 344 4.85 -8.52 -3.37
CA HIS A 344 5.76 -7.59 -4.04
C HIS A 344 6.39 -8.16 -5.33
N ASN A 345 5.69 -9.11 -5.95
CA ASN A 345 6.06 -9.79 -7.19
C ASN A 345 4.74 -10.23 -7.85
N GLU A 346 4.41 -9.61 -8.99
CA GLU A 346 3.10 -9.81 -9.64
C GLU A 346 2.86 -11.29 -10.01
N PHE A 347 3.91 -12.02 -10.39
CA PHE A 347 3.77 -13.44 -10.74
C PHE A 347 3.47 -14.30 -9.52
N LEU A 348 4.10 -14.00 -8.38
CA LEU A 348 3.78 -14.66 -7.11
C LEU A 348 2.41 -14.25 -6.60
N ASP A 349 1.97 -13.01 -6.80
CA ASP A 349 0.61 -12.58 -6.46
C ASP A 349 -0.45 -13.31 -7.32
N ILE A 350 -0.20 -13.45 -8.63
CA ILE A 350 -1.07 -14.24 -9.52
C ILE A 350 -1.06 -15.72 -9.11
N LEU A 351 0.10 -16.28 -8.78
CA LEU A 351 0.23 -17.66 -8.35
C LEU A 351 -0.47 -17.91 -7.00
N ALA A 352 -0.28 -17.05 -6.02
CA ALA A 352 -0.95 -17.14 -4.72
C ALA A 352 -2.46 -16.89 -4.82
N GLY A 353 -2.88 -15.97 -5.69
CA GLY A 353 -4.27 -15.58 -5.80
C GLY A 353 -5.12 -16.46 -6.73
N SER A 354 -4.53 -17.02 -7.77
CA SER A 354 -5.26 -17.79 -8.81
C SER A 354 -4.60 -19.12 -9.17
N GLY A 355 -3.59 -19.53 -8.40
CA GLY A 355 -2.86 -20.78 -8.56
C GLY A 355 -2.10 -20.90 -9.87
N ALA A 356 -1.60 -22.09 -10.12
CA ALA A 356 -0.91 -22.45 -11.35
C ALA A 356 -1.80 -22.23 -12.58
N LEU A 357 -3.12 -22.44 -12.47
CA LEU A 357 -4.05 -22.19 -13.58
C LEU A 357 -4.04 -20.73 -14.00
N GLY A 358 -4.14 -19.80 -13.05
CA GLY A 358 -4.12 -18.37 -13.32
C GLY A 358 -2.76 -17.90 -13.85
N LEU A 359 -1.66 -18.37 -13.26
CA LEU A 359 -0.31 -18.04 -13.72
C LEU A 359 -0.07 -18.55 -15.15
N LEU A 360 -0.41 -19.80 -15.45
CA LEU A 360 -0.26 -20.38 -16.78
C LEU A 360 -1.16 -19.67 -17.81
N ALA A 361 -2.38 -19.27 -17.43
CA ALA A 361 -3.25 -18.50 -18.31
C ALA A 361 -2.70 -17.09 -18.57
N TYR A 362 -2.16 -16.42 -17.55
CA TYR A 362 -1.49 -15.12 -17.70
C TYR A 362 -0.28 -15.21 -18.63
N LEU A 363 0.61 -16.18 -18.41
CA LEU A 363 1.78 -16.43 -19.25
C LEU A 363 1.40 -16.85 -20.67
N GLY A 364 0.35 -17.67 -20.81
CA GLY A 364 -0.21 -18.06 -22.11
C GLY A 364 -0.77 -16.87 -22.87
N PHE A 365 -1.45 -15.94 -22.20
CA PHE A 365 -1.89 -14.68 -22.78
C PHE A 365 -0.69 -13.81 -23.23
N LEU A 366 0.29 -13.59 -22.35
CA LEU A 366 1.46 -12.78 -22.67
C LEU A 366 2.25 -13.39 -23.83
N GLY A 367 2.45 -14.71 -23.81
CA GLY A 367 3.10 -15.46 -24.88
C GLY A 367 2.35 -15.36 -26.20
N ALA A 368 1.03 -15.50 -26.19
CA ALA A 368 0.19 -15.31 -27.38
C ALA A 368 0.31 -13.89 -27.95
N LEU A 369 0.28 -12.86 -27.10
CA LEU A 369 0.43 -11.48 -27.52
C LEU A 369 1.80 -11.22 -28.16
N LEU A 370 2.89 -11.62 -27.50
CA LEU A 370 4.26 -11.48 -28.02
C LEU A 370 4.48 -12.25 -29.32
N TRP A 371 3.91 -13.44 -29.43
CA TRP A 371 3.98 -14.27 -30.62
C TRP A 371 3.19 -13.70 -31.80
N GLN A 372 2.02 -13.12 -31.56
CA GLN A 372 1.25 -12.47 -32.62
C GLN A 372 1.90 -11.18 -33.09
N LEU A 373 2.55 -10.42 -32.19
CA LEU A 373 3.41 -9.29 -32.58
C LEU A 373 4.58 -9.76 -33.46
N GLU A 374 5.21 -10.89 -33.13
CA GLU A 374 6.26 -11.49 -33.94
C GLU A 374 5.76 -11.87 -35.34
N LYS A 375 4.60 -12.54 -35.42
CA LYS A 375 3.97 -12.90 -36.70
C LYS A 375 3.61 -11.67 -37.52
N ALA A 376 3.09 -10.62 -36.89
CA ALA A 376 2.81 -9.36 -37.56
C ALA A 376 4.11 -8.71 -38.08
N LYS A 377 5.20 -8.78 -37.30
CA LYS A 377 6.51 -8.22 -37.66
C LYS A 377 7.08 -8.85 -38.92
N LEU A 378 6.89 -10.16 -39.07
CA LEU A 378 7.31 -10.91 -40.27
C LEU A 378 6.41 -10.64 -41.48
N ARG A 379 5.12 -10.36 -41.26
CA ARG A 379 4.14 -10.09 -42.33
C ARG A 379 4.22 -8.67 -42.89
N ASP A 380 4.53 -7.68 -42.06
CA ASP A 380 4.63 -6.27 -42.45
C ASP A 380 6.02 -5.70 -42.16
N PRO A 381 6.98 -5.85 -43.09
CA PRO A 381 8.33 -5.32 -42.95
C PRO A 381 8.40 -3.81 -42.72
N ASN A 382 7.37 -3.05 -43.13
CA ASN A 382 7.35 -1.59 -42.96
C ASN A 382 7.06 -1.18 -41.51
N GLN A 383 6.38 -2.04 -40.74
CA GLN A 383 6.06 -1.79 -39.32
C GLN A 383 6.94 -2.60 -38.36
N LYS A 384 7.94 -3.31 -38.86
CA LYS A 384 8.71 -4.27 -38.06
C LYS A 384 9.38 -3.66 -36.82
N PHE A 385 9.87 -2.42 -36.89
CA PHE A 385 10.50 -1.74 -35.75
C PHE A 385 9.48 -1.34 -34.70
N LEU A 386 8.28 -0.93 -35.11
CA LEU A 386 7.20 -0.59 -34.20
C LEU A 386 6.70 -1.83 -33.44
N LEU A 387 6.49 -2.94 -34.16
CA LEU A 387 6.05 -4.22 -33.58
C LEU A 387 7.10 -4.79 -32.62
N HIS A 388 8.37 -4.74 -33.01
CA HIS A 388 9.50 -5.10 -32.14
C HIS A 388 9.57 -4.21 -30.91
N GLY A 389 9.37 -2.92 -31.08
CA GLY A 389 9.31 -1.96 -29.98
C GLY A 389 8.18 -2.26 -28.99
N MET A 390 7.01 -2.69 -29.46
CA MET A 390 5.94 -3.13 -28.55
C MET A 390 6.30 -4.40 -27.78
N GLN A 391 7.00 -5.36 -28.41
CA GLN A 391 7.55 -6.52 -27.69
C GLN A 391 8.54 -6.06 -26.60
N THR A 392 9.42 -5.11 -26.92
CA THR A 392 10.36 -4.50 -25.96
C THR A 392 9.67 -3.89 -24.75
N VAL A 393 8.61 -3.10 -24.95
CA VAL A 393 7.84 -2.46 -23.86
C VAL A 393 7.24 -3.54 -22.95
N LEU A 394 6.59 -4.55 -23.54
CA LEU A 394 5.99 -5.65 -22.80
C LEU A 394 7.05 -6.42 -22.01
N VAL A 395 8.16 -6.82 -22.63
CA VAL A 395 9.25 -7.54 -21.94
C VAL A 395 9.83 -6.73 -20.79
N GLY A 396 10.19 -5.47 -21.03
CA GLY A 396 10.78 -4.61 -19.99
C GLY A 396 9.85 -4.39 -18.81
N GLN A 397 8.56 -4.14 -19.07
CA GLN A 397 7.57 -3.99 -18.01
C GLN A 397 7.42 -5.28 -17.18
N HIS A 398 7.37 -6.45 -17.81
CA HIS A 398 7.14 -7.72 -17.10
C HIS A 398 8.36 -8.18 -16.31
N VAL A 399 9.59 -7.90 -16.77
CA VAL A 399 10.79 -8.12 -15.95
C VAL A 399 10.75 -7.28 -14.69
N ALA A 400 10.30 -6.02 -14.78
CA ALA A 400 10.17 -5.17 -13.61
C ALA A 400 9.08 -5.64 -12.63
N LEU A 401 8.01 -6.29 -13.12
CA LEU A 401 6.95 -6.88 -12.30
C LEU A 401 7.40 -8.07 -11.42
N LEU A 402 8.59 -8.63 -11.65
CA LEU A 402 9.20 -9.60 -10.72
C LEU A 402 9.55 -8.99 -9.35
N PHE A 403 9.71 -7.66 -9.30
CA PHE A 403 10.16 -6.93 -8.11
C PHE A 403 9.14 -5.90 -7.62
N PHE A 404 7.96 -5.90 -8.24
CA PHE A 404 6.93 -4.89 -8.02
C PHE A 404 5.55 -5.44 -8.37
N PRO A 405 4.54 -5.23 -7.50
CA PRO A 405 3.18 -5.58 -7.83
C PRO A 405 2.52 -4.41 -8.59
N ASN A 406 1.60 -4.71 -9.49
CA ASN A 406 1.02 -3.72 -10.41
C ASN A 406 0.26 -2.59 -9.69
N THR A 407 -0.02 -1.46 -10.33
CA THR A 407 -0.84 -0.37 -9.75
C THR A 407 -1.77 0.20 -10.81
N PHE A 408 -2.69 1.10 -10.44
CA PHE A 408 -3.58 1.71 -11.42
C PHE A 408 -2.83 2.32 -12.62
N ALA A 409 -1.84 3.19 -12.39
CA ALA A 409 -1.13 3.90 -13.46
C ALA A 409 -0.32 2.95 -14.36
N THR A 410 0.30 1.94 -13.79
CA THR A 410 1.09 0.94 -14.54
C THR A 410 0.19 -0.04 -15.30
N SER A 411 -0.94 -0.43 -14.70
CA SER A 411 -1.99 -1.21 -15.36
C SER A 411 -2.60 -0.45 -16.53
N LEU A 412 -2.88 0.85 -16.37
CA LEU A 412 -3.47 1.66 -17.42
C LEU A 412 -2.60 1.67 -18.68
N ILE A 413 -1.29 1.87 -18.54
CA ILE A 413 -0.34 1.83 -19.67
C ILE A 413 -0.23 0.42 -20.25
N PHE A 414 -0.26 -0.63 -19.41
CA PHE A 414 -0.27 -2.01 -19.90
C PHE A 414 -1.50 -2.32 -20.75
N PHE A 415 -2.71 -2.01 -20.26
CA PHE A 415 -3.96 -2.25 -20.98
C PHE A 415 -4.09 -1.38 -22.25
N LEU A 416 -3.53 -0.16 -22.23
CA LEU A 416 -3.37 0.65 -23.44
C LEU A 416 -2.43 -0.02 -24.46
N ALA A 417 -1.31 -0.57 -24.01
CA ALA A 417 -0.36 -1.29 -24.85
C ALA A 417 -0.96 -2.58 -25.44
N ILE A 418 -1.82 -3.29 -24.69
CA ILE A 418 -2.61 -4.41 -25.20
C ILE A 418 -3.50 -3.93 -26.34
N GLY A 419 -4.34 -2.90 -26.10
CA GLY A 419 -5.25 -2.38 -27.11
C GLY A 419 -4.54 -1.90 -28.38
N TYR A 420 -3.38 -1.26 -28.21
CA TYR A 420 -2.53 -0.84 -29.33
C TYR A 420 -1.96 -2.04 -30.09
N SER A 421 -1.43 -3.04 -29.38
CA SER A 421 -0.86 -4.24 -29.98
C SER A 421 -1.92 -5.03 -30.77
N LEU A 422 -3.13 -5.17 -30.23
CA LEU A 422 -4.25 -5.77 -30.96
C LEU A 422 -4.56 -5.01 -32.27
N SER A 423 -4.47 -3.67 -32.24
CA SER A 423 -4.69 -2.83 -33.43
C SER A 423 -3.59 -2.98 -34.48
N LEU A 424 -2.35 -3.29 -34.07
CA LEU A 424 -1.22 -3.52 -34.96
C LEU A 424 -1.25 -4.93 -35.58
N ILE A 425 -1.76 -5.92 -34.84
CA ILE A 425 -1.88 -7.32 -35.30
C ILE A 425 -3.07 -7.49 -36.25
N SER A 426 -4.16 -6.77 -36.00
CA SER A 426 -5.40 -6.88 -36.79
C SER A 426 -5.31 -6.13 -38.11
N LYS A 427 -6.01 -6.60 -39.14
CA LYS A 427 -6.07 -5.88 -40.42
C LYS A 427 -6.89 -4.59 -40.22
N PRO A 428 -6.51 -3.47 -40.87
CA PRO A 428 -7.32 -2.27 -40.85
C PRO A 428 -8.68 -2.58 -41.48
N LEU A 429 -9.76 -2.41 -40.71
CA LEU A 429 -11.10 -2.46 -41.29
C LEU A 429 -11.34 -1.17 -42.07
N ILE A 430 -11.74 -1.33 -43.33
CA ILE A 430 -12.40 -0.27 -44.09
C ILE A 430 -13.65 0.05 -43.28
N HIS A 431 -13.68 1.19 -42.60
CA HIS A 431 -14.89 1.62 -41.93
C HIS A 431 -15.89 1.91 -43.04
N ALA A 432 -16.85 1.02 -43.26
CA ALA A 432 -18.01 1.35 -44.06
C ALA A 432 -18.61 2.62 -43.46
N ASP A 433 -18.87 3.64 -44.29
CA ASP A 433 -19.50 4.87 -43.80
C ASP A 433 -20.79 4.50 -43.08
N ILE A 434 -20.82 4.80 -41.78
CA ILE A 434 -21.96 4.53 -40.92
C ILE A 434 -23.13 5.36 -41.47
N LYS A 435 -24.05 4.70 -42.16
CA LYS A 435 -25.27 5.35 -42.61
C LYS A 435 -26.13 5.64 -41.37
N PRO A 436 -26.61 6.87 -41.17
CA PRO A 436 -27.53 7.17 -40.09
C PRO A 436 -28.82 6.35 -40.30
N THR A 437 -29.00 5.30 -39.51
CA THR A 437 -30.25 4.56 -39.43
C THR A 437 -31.25 5.35 -38.58
N GLN A 438 -32.53 5.36 -38.96
CA GLN A 438 -33.59 5.97 -38.15
C GLN A 438 -33.55 5.43 -36.72
N ALA A 439 -33.65 6.34 -35.74
CA ALA A 439 -33.59 5.99 -34.33
C ALA A 439 -34.80 5.13 -33.96
N ASN A 440 -34.57 3.85 -33.63
CA ASN A 440 -35.62 2.99 -33.11
C ASN A 440 -35.92 3.42 -31.65
N PRO A 441 -37.16 3.84 -31.33
CA PRO A 441 -37.49 4.41 -30.02
C PRO A 441 -37.26 3.43 -28.86
N HIS A 442 -37.49 2.13 -29.06
CA HIS A 442 -37.19 1.12 -28.04
C HIS A 442 -35.69 0.99 -27.78
N LYS A 443 -34.86 0.98 -28.84
CA LYS A 443 -33.39 0.92 -28.69
C LYS A 443 -32.85 2.18 -28.00
N SER A 444 -33.44 3.34 -28.29
CA SER A 444 -33.11 4.61 -27.63
C SER A 444 -33.52 4.62 -26.15
N ALA A 445 -34.71 4.12 -25.82
CA ALA A 445 -35.18 4.00 -24.44
C ALA A 445 -34.30 3.07 -23.60
N VAL A 446 -33.93 1.90 -24.13
CA VAL A 446 -32.98 0.98 -23.46
C VAL A 446 -31.63 1.66 -23.23
N SER A 447 -31.13 2.41 -24.21
CA SER A 447 -29.89 3.16 -24.06
C SER A 447 -29.97 4.25 -22.98
N ALA A 448 -31.07 5.01 -22.95
CA ALA A 448 -31.30 6.02 -21.93
C ALA A 448 -31.37 5.40 -20.53
N LEU A 449 -32.06 4.26 -20.39
CA LEU A 449 -32.10 3.50 -19.14
C LEU A 449 -30.71 3.07 -18.69
N ILE A 450 -29.89 2.51 -19.60
CA ILE A 450 -28.50 2.11 -19.28
C ILE A 450 -27.68 3.34 -18.85
N CYS A 451 -27.84 4.50 -19.50
CA CYS A 451 -27.16 5.73 -19.09
C CYS A 451 -27.56 6.15 -17.66
N VAL A 452 -28.86 6.13 -17.33
CA VAL A 452 -29.34 6.45 -15.97
C VAL A 452 -28.78 5.46 -14.94
N LEU A 453 -28.80 4.16 -15.24
CA LEU A 453 -28.23 3.14 -14.38
C LEU A 453 -26.72 3.32 -14.19
N LEU A 454 -25.98 3.70 -15.23
CA LEU A 454 -24.54 3.99 -15.13
C LEU A 454 -24.25 5.25 -14.30
N ILE A 455 -25.09 6.29 -14.40
CA ILE A 455 -24.97 7.49 -13.57
C ILE A 455 -25.19 7.11 -12.10
N PHE A 456 -26.26 6.39 -11.79
CA PHE A 456 -26.54 5.91 -10.44
C PHE A 456 -25.42 5.00 -9.92
N PHE A 457 -24.93 4.07 -10.75
CA PHE A 457 -23.82 3.19 -10.43
C PHE A 457 -22.54 3.95 -10.10
N ASN A 458 -22.16 4.95 -10.92
CA ASN A 458 -20.98 5.77 -10.65
C ASN A 458 -21.16 6.65 -9.41
N TRP A 459 -22.38 7.15 -9.16
CA TRP A 459 -22.65 7.88 -7.94
C TRP A 459 -22.36 7.01 -6.70
N GLN A 460 -22.90 5.79 -6.66
CA GLN A 460 -22.77 4.88 -5.52
C GLN A 460 -21.38 4.26 -5.37
N ILE A 461 -20.75 3.83 -6.47
CA ILE A 461 -19.50 3.04 -6.44
C ILE A 461 -18.25 3.90 -6.64
N THR A 462 -18.41 5.13 -7.11
CA THR A 462 -17.29 6.03 -7.38
C THR A 462 -17.36 7.31 -6.57
N VAL A 463 -18.43 8.10 -6.70
CA VAL A 463 -18.48 9.46 -6.13
C VAL A 463 -18.60 9.43 -4.60
N VAL A 464 -19.50 8.63 -4.04
CA VAL A 464 -19.67 8.52 -2.58
C VAL A 464 -18.39 8.00 -1.90
N PRO A 465 -17.76 6.88 -2.33
CA PRO A 465 -16.49 6.43 -1.77
C PRO A 465 -15.34 7.42 -1.91
N LEU A 466 -15.30 8.21 -2.99
CA LEU A 466 -14.30 9.27 -3.15
C LEU A 466 -14.41 10.33 -2.05
N PHE A 467 -15.64 10.74 -1.70
CA PHE A 467 -15.87 11.73 -0.65
C PHE A 467 -15.66 11.18 0.77
N ILE A 468 -16.05 9.94 1.03
CA ILE A 468 -15.73 9.26 2.30
C ILE A 468 -14.20 9.20 2.48
N ASN A 469 -13.47 8.83 1.45
CA ASN A 469 -12.01 8.78 1.49
C ASN A 469 -11.36 10.18 1.61
N ARG A 470 -11.95 11.21 0.99
CA ARG A 470 -11.55 12.61 1.21
C ARG A 470 -11.67 12.99 2.69
N ASP A 471 -12.78 12.61 3.33
CA ASP A 471 -13.07 13.00 4.71
C ASP A 471 -12.22 12.23 5.72
N ILE A 472 -11.91 10.94 5.46
CA ILE A 472 -10.96 10.20 6.31
C ILE A 472 -9.53 10.75 6.21
N ASN A 473 -9.10 11.21 5.02
CA ASN A 473 -7.80 11.88 4.87
C ASN A 473 -7.74 13.21 5.61
N LYS A 474 -8.81 14.01 5.55
CA LYS A 474 -8.92 15.24 6.35
C LYS A 474 -8.83 14.93 7.85
N ALA A 475 -9.50 13.88 8.30
CA ALA A 475 -9.42 13.43 9.69
C ALA A 475 -7.98 13.04 10.09
N SER A 476 -7.23 12.36 9.21
CA SER A 476 -5.81 12.06 9.42
C SER A 476 -4.96 13.33 9.56
N ILE A 477 -5.14 14.32 8.69
CA ILE A 477 -4.40 15.60 8.76
C ILE A 477 -4.71 16.35 10.06
N LEU A 478 -5.97 16.36 10.51
CA LEU A 478 -6.37 16.97 11.79
C LEU A 478 -5.71 16.25 12.97
N ALA A 479 -5.68 14.91 12.95
CA ALA A 479 -5.00 14.12 13.97
C ALA A 479 -3.49 14.39 13.95
N GLU A 480 -2.83 14.46 12.79
CA GLU A 480 -1.42 14.81 12.71
C GLU A 480 -1.14 16.22 13.28
N SER A 481 -2.07 17.16 13.08
CA SER A 481 -2.02 18.54 13.59
C SER A 481 -2.43 18.72 15.06
N ASN A 482 -2.46 17.63 15.83
CA ASN A 482 -2.86 17.62 17.25
C ASN A 482 -4.32 18.00 17.54
N GLN A 483 -5.20 18.02 16.54
CA GLN A 483 -6.62 18.37 16.66
C GLN A 483 -7.49 17.10 16.74
N CYS A 484 -7.40 16.40 17.87
CA CYS A 484 -8.02 15.07 18.01
C CYS A 484 -9.55 15.05 18.03
N GLU A 485 -10.21 15.96 18.73
CA GLU A 485 -11.68 16.01 18.78
C GLU A 485 -12.32 16.14 17.39
N PRO A 486 -11.96 17.13 16.54
CA PRO A 486 -12.54 17.23 15.21
C PRO A 486 -12.10 16.09 14.29
N ALA A 487 -10.88 15.54 14.47
CA ALA A 487 -10.42 14.37 13.72
C ALA A 487 -11.30 13.14 13.98
N LEU A 488 -11.56 12.85 15.27
CA LEU A 488 -12.37 11.70 15.68
C LEU A 488 -13.84 11.86 15.28
N ALA A 489 -14.40 13.07 15.43
CA ALA A 489 -15.78 13.36 15.01
C ALA A 489 -15.96 13.16 13.49
N LEU A 490 -15.03 13.69 12.69
CA LEU A 490 -15.05 13.51 11.23
C LEU A 490 -14.85 12.04 10.84
N GLY A 491 -13.92 11.35 11.50
CA GLY A 491 -13.69 9.91 11.29
C GLY A 491 -14.95 9.07 11.57
N GLU A 492 -15.64 9.35 12.68
CA GLU A 492 -16.88 8.66 13.06
C GLU A 492 -18.01 8.90 12.04
N GLN A 493 -18.13 10.13 11.52
CA GLN A 493 -19.09 10.48 10.47
C GLN A 493 -18.89 9.62 9.21
N THR A 494 -17.64 9.29 8.84
CA THR A 494 -17.37 8.47 7.65
C THR A 494 -17.94 7.06 7.75
N LEU A 495 -18.12 6.54 8.97
CA LEU A 495 -18.60 5.17 9.22
C LEU A 495 -20.10 5.02 9.01
N GLN A 496 -20.86 6.13 9.05
CA GLN A 496 -22.32 6.14 8.95
C GLN A 496 -22.82 6.03 7.50
N GLN A 497 -21.98 6.34 6.50
CA GLN A 497 -22.39 6.50 5.10
C GLN A 497 -22.56 5.18 4.32
N GLY A 498 -22.27 4.02 4.92
CA GLY A 498 -22.70 2.71 4.38
C GLY A 498 -22.18 2.36 2.97
N THR A 499 -20.87 2.19 2.77
CA THR A 499 -20.30 1.83 1.45
C THR A 499 -19.34 0.64 1.49
N PHE A 500 -18.92 0.16 0.31
CA PHE A 500 -17.93 -0.90 0.21
C PHE A 500 -16.52 -0.49 0.70
N ILE A 501 -16.25 0.79 1.00
CA ILE A 501 -14.97 1.18 1.61
C ILE A 501 -15.05 1.30 3.13
N ASN A 502 -16.19 0.96 3.74
CA ASN A 502 -16.36 1.08 5.19
C ASN A 502 -15.33 0.28 5.99
N TYR A 503 -14.89 -0.87 5.49
CA TYR A 503 -13.86 -1.68 6.14
C TYR A 503 -12.52 -0.92 6.24
N TYR A 504 -12.11 -0.29 5.13
CA TYR A 504 -10.95 0.58 5.07
C TYR A 504 -11.14 1.80 5.98
N SER A 505 -12.30 2.46 5.94
CA SER A 505 -12.60 3.60 6.81
C SER A 505 -12.58 3.23 8.30
N ARG A 506 -13.04 2.04 8.69
CA ARG A 506 -12.95 1.55 10.08
C ARG A 506 -11.52 1.35 10.52
N LEU A 507 -10.69 0.71 9.70
CA LEU A 507 -9.27 0.54 10.02
C LEU A 507 -8.54 1.87 10.12
N ARG A 508 -8.82 2.81 9.20
CA ARG A 508 -8.30 4.17 9.28
C ARG A 508 -8.78 4.90 10.53
N TYR A 509 -10.05 4.74 10.91
CA TYR A 509 -10.59 5.30 12.14
C TYR A 509 -9.92 4.72 13.40
N VAL A 510 -9.62 3.42 13.40
CA VAL A 510 -8.82 2.78 14.47
C VAL A 510 -7.40 3.34 14.51
N ASP A 511 -6.76 3.55 13.35
CA ASP A 511 -5.44 4.21 13.28
C ASP A 511 -5.52 5.65 13.84
N LEU A 512 -6.61 6.40 13.57
CA LEU A 512 -6.84 7.74 14.14
C LEU A 512 -7.00 7.69 15.66
N ILE A 513 -7.76 6.73 16.17
CA ILE A 513 -7.91 6.48 17.60
C ILE A 513 -6.53 6.24 18.22
N SER A 514 -5.73 5.35 17.64
CA SER A 514 -4.36 5.08 18.12
C SER A 514 -3.48 6.33 18.12
N ALA A 515 -3.55 7.17 17.07
CA ALA A 515 -2.76 8.40 16.96
C ALA A 515 -3.19 9.48 17.96
N CYS A 516 -4.46 9.47 18.36
CA CYS A 516 -5.00 10.41 19.33
C CYS A 516 -4.87 9.94 20.78
N MET A 517 -4.75 8.62 20.99
CA MET A 517 -4.56 8.01 22.30
C MET A 517 -3.25 8.50 22.92
N GLY A 518 -3.32 9.07 24.12
CA GLY A 518 -2.16 9.63 24.85
C GLY A 518 -2.04 11.15 24.79
N ARG A 519 -2.92 11.85 24.08
CA ARG A 519 -2.92 13.32 24.05
C ARG A 519 -3.85 13.94 25.10
N ALA A 520 -3.37 15.01 25.76
CA ALA A 520 -4.08 16.06 26.49
C ALA A 520 -5.45 15.72 27.08
N LYS A 521 -6.40 15.63 26.13
CA LYS A 521 -7.83 15.79 26.29
C LYS A 521 -8.62 14.53 25.89
N THR A 522 -7.96 13.42 25.59
CA THR A 522 -8.62 12.22 25.04
C THR A 522 -8.93 11.18 26.10
N ASN A 523 -10.17 10.67 26.10
CA ASN A 523 -10.59 9.59 27.00
C ASN A 523 -10.21 8.23 26.41
N VAL A 524 -9.14 7.62 26.94
CA VAL A 524 -8.60 6.33 26.47
C VAL A 524 -9.65 5.21 26.52
N LEU A 525 -10.52 5.19 27.53
CA LEU A 525 -11.54 4.17 27.71
C LEU A 525 -12.63 4.28 26.65
N GLU A 526 -13.16 5.48 26.44
CA GLU A 526 -14.16 5.75 25.41
C GLU A 526 -13.61 5.41 24.02
N LEU A 527 -12.40 5.84 23.70
CA LEU A 527 -11.78 5.58 22.40
C LEU A 527 -11.50 4.09 22.18
N SER A 528 -11.09 3.36 23.22
CA SER A 528 -10.94 1.91 23.15
C SER A 528 -12.27 1.22 22.86
N GLY A 529 -13.37 1.69 23.47
CA GLY A 529 -14.72 1.18 23.18
C GLY A 529 -15.14 1.40 21.72
N LYS A 530 -14.88 2.60 21.19
CA LYS A 530 -15.12 2.92 19.76
C LYS A 530 -14.26 2.07 18.82
N ALA A 531 -13.01 1.78 19.19
CA ALA A 531 -12.12 0.91 18.43
C ALA A 531 -12.64 -0.54 18.42
N VAL A 532 -13.00 -1.10 19.59
CA VAL A 532 -13.58 -2.46 19.71
C VAL A 532 -14.84 -2.58 18.85
N ALA A 533 -15.77 -1.63 18.94
CA ALA A 533 -17.00 -1.65 18.13
C ALA A 533 -16.73 -1.61 16.62
N SER A 534 -15.70 -0.87 16.19
CA SER A 534 -15.27 -0.80 14.79
C SER A 534 -14.61 -2.11 14.34
N LEU A 535 -13.75 -2.68 15.18
CA LEU A 535 -13.01 -3.91 14.90
C LEU A 535 -13.91 -5.15 14.90
N GLN A 536 -14.92 -5.23 15.77
CA GLN A 536 -15.93 -6.28 15.75
C GLN A 536 -16.68 -6.34 14.41
N LYS A 537 -17.04 -5.18 13.86
CA LYS A 537 -17.64 -5.11 12.52
C LYS A 537 -16.65 -5.50 11.42
N GLU A 538 -15.36 -5.22 11.62
CA GLU A 538 -14.32 -5.53 10.65
C GLU A 538 -14.02 -7.03 10.58
N VAL A 539 -13.83 -7.69 11.72
CA VAL A 539 -13.52 -9.13 11.78
C VAL A 539 -14.68 -9.98 11.23
N ALA A 540 -15.91 -9.46 11.27
CA ALA A 540 -17.06 -10.09 10.62
C ALA A 540 -17.02 -10.01 9.09
N VAL A 541 -16.43 -8.95 8.51
CA VAL A 541 -16.32 -8.74 7.06
C VAL A 541 -15.07 -9.40 6.49
N ARG A 542 -13.94 -9.25 7.18
CA ARG A 542 -12.62 -9.76 6.77
C ARG A 542 -12.00 -10.64 7.86
N PRO A 543 -12.57 -11.84 8.11
CA PRO A 543 -12.13 -12.71 9.21
C PRO A 543 -10.73 -13.30 9.02
N LYS A 544 -10.15 -13.18 7.82
CA LYS A 544 -8.82 -13.72 7.45
C LYS A 544 -7.67 -12.72 7.63
N GLU A 545 -7.96 -11.51 8.10
CA GLU A 545 -6.95 -10.50 8.40
C GLU A 545 -6.48 -10.64 9.86
N PRO A 546 -5.29 -11.17 10.17
CA PRO A 546 -4.84 -11.34 11.55
C PRO A 546 -4.66 -10.00 12.29
N ARG A 547 -4.32 -8.91 11.60
CA ARG A 547 -4.10 -7.60 12.23
C ARG A 547 -5.34 -7.13 12.99
N THR A 548 -6.52 -7.32 12.42
CA THR A 548 -7.78 -6.84 13.01
C THR A 548 -8.12 -7.60 14.29
N TRP A 549 -7.82 -8.89 14.34
CA TRP A 549 -7.97 -9.71 15.54
C TRP A 549 -7.00 -9.31 16.65
N ILE A 550 -5.72 -9.07 16.31
CA ILE A 550 -4.72 -8.61 17.28
C ILE A 550 -5.13 -7.25 17.87
N LEU A 551 -5.52 -6.30 17.01
CA LEU A 551 -6.02 -4.99 17.46
C LEU A 551 -7.28 -5.13 18.32
N LEU A 552 -8.21 -6.01 17.95
CA LEU A 552 -9.44 -6.25 18.71
C LEU A 552 -9.11 -6.70 20.13
N GLY A 553 -8.22 -7.69 20.28
CA GLY A 553 -7.76 -8.15 21.59
C GLY A 553 -7.06 -7.04 22.38
N GLY A 554 -6.14 -6.30 21.75
CA GLY A 554 -5.39 -5.21 22.40
C GLY A 554 -6.29 -4.08 22.92
N TYR A 555 -7.26 -3.60 22.13
CA TYR A 555 -8.21 -2.59 22.63
C TYR A 555 -9.18 -3.15 23.66
N THR A 556 -9.52 -4.44 23.59
CA THR A 556 -10.34 -5.10 24.61
C THR A 556 -9.59 -5.21 25.94
N ASN A 557 -8.26 -5.43 25.93
CA ASN A 557 -7.42 -5.37 27.13
C ASN A 557 -7.51 -4.00 27.83
N ASN A 558 -7.55 -2.90 27.06
CA ASN A 558 -7.71 -1.56 27.65
C ASN A 558 -9.06 -1.41 28.39
N LEU A 559 -10.14 -1.99 27.86
CA LEU A 559 -11.45 -1.98 28.51
C LEU A 559 -11.41 -2.83 29.79
N ALA A 560 -10.84 -4.04 29.71
CA ALA A 560 -10.71 -4.95 30.85
C ALA A 560 -9.89 -4.33 31.99
N ALA A 561 -8.80 -3.62 31.66
CA ALA A 561 -7.96 -2.95 32.64
C ALA A 561 -8.67 -1.81 33.39
N ALA A 562 -9.70 -1.21 32.79
CA ALA A 562 -10.45 -0.10 33.37
C ALA A 562 -11.76 -0.53 34.05
N SER A 563 -12.25 -1.74 33.80
CA SER A 563 -13.49 -2.22 34.39
C SER A 563 -13.34 -2.43 35.90
N LYS A 564 -14.34 -1.95 36.64
CA LYS A 564 -14.44 -2.12 38.09
C LYS A 564 -15.30 -3.33 38.47
N ASP A 565 -16.11 -3.82 37.53
CA ASP A 565 -16.94 -4.99 37.73
C ASP A 565 -16.16 -6.24 37.32
N GLU A 566 -15.96 -7.17 38.26
CA GLU A 566 -15.13 -8.35 38.00
C GLU A 566 -15.75 -9.26 36.93
N SER A 567 -17.09 -9.32 36.84
CA SER A 567 -17.75 -10.17 35.85
C SER A 567 -17.62 -9.61 34.43
N GLU A 568 -17.76 -8.30 34.26
CA GLU A 568 -17.51 -7.59 33.01
C GLU A 568 -16.04 -7.72 32.60
N LYS A 569 -15.11 -7.51 33.55
CA LYS A 569 -13.68 -7.68 33.31
C LYS A 569 -13.35 -9.08 32.80
N LEU A 570 -13.87 -10.13 33.43
CA LEU A 570 -13.65 -11.52 32.99
C LEU A 570 -14.20 -11.75 31.58
N ALA A 571 -15.41 -11.26 31.27
CA ALA A 571 -15.99 -11.36 29.94
C ALA A 571 -15.16 -10.66 28.86
N LEU A 572 -14.61 -9.47 29.15
CA LEU A 572 -13.72 -8.75 28.25
C LEU A 572 -12.40 -9.51 28.03
N LEU A 573 -11.83 -10.10 29.08
CA LEU A 573 -10.62 -10.92 28.96
C LEU A 573 -10.85 -12.17 28.11
N ASP A 574 -11.99 -12.83 28.24
CA ASP A 574 -12.35 -13.98 27.40
C ASP A 574 -12.57 -13.58 25.93
N GLN A 575 -13.18 -12.41 25.70
CA GLN A 575 -13.27 -11.84 24.36
C GLN A 575 -11.88 -11.58 23.76
N ALA A 576 -10.96 -11.00 24.53
CA ALA A 576 -9.59 -10.74 24.09
C ALA A 576 -8.86 -12.05 23.75
N ARG A 577 -8.94 -13.07 24.62
CA ARG A 577 -8.38 -14.41 24.36
C ARG A 577 -8.91 -15.01 23.07
N SER A 578 -10.22 -14.98 22.86
CA SER A 578 -10.82 -15.52 21.64
C SER A 578 -10.31 -14.80 20.38
N ALA A 579 -10.13 -13.48 20.45
CA ALA A 579 -9.52 -12.72 19.35
C ALA A 579 -8.07 -13.15 19.09
N PHE A 580 -7.26 -13.34 20.13
CA PHE A 580 -5.87 -13.80 19.98
C PHE A 580 -5.77 -15.25 19.50
N GLU A 581 -6.68 -16.14 19.89
CA GLU A 581 -6.76 -17.50 19.34
C GLU A 581 -7.05 -17.49 17.84
N LYS A 582 -7.95 -16.62 17.38
CA LYS A 582 -8.21 -16.41 15.95
C LYS A 582 -6.98 -15.86 15.23
N ALA A 583 -6.30 -14.86 15.81
CA ALA A 583 -5.07 -14.33 15.26
C ALA A 583 -3.96 -15.40 15.18
N TYR A 584 -3.82 -16.23 16.21
CA TYR A 584 -2.85 -17.32 16.26
C TYR A 584 -3.10 -18.36 15.16
N ALA A 585 -4.35 -18.73 14.94
CA ALA A 585 -4.72 -19.66 13.88
C ALA A 585 -4.42 -19.11 12.46
N LEU A 586 -4.39 -17.78 12.30
CA LEU A 586 -4.12 -17.11 11.02
C LEU A 586 -2.65 -16.73 10.82
N SER A 587 -1.91 -16.50 11.90
CA SER A 587 -0.53 -16.01 11.83
C SER A 587 0.26 -16.34 13.11
N PRO A 588 0.65 -17.61 13.30
CA PRO A 588 1.27 -18.09 14.55
C PRO A 588 2.72 -17.60 14.75
N GLY A 589 3.34 -17.01 13.73
CA GLY A 589 4.71 -16.50 13.74
C GLY A 589 4.84 -15.04 14.21
N ARG A 590 3.75 -14.37 14.58
CA ARG A 590 3.78 -12.93 14.90
C ARG A 590 4.16 -12.68 16.37
N PRO A 591 5.29 -12.03 16.69
CA PRO A 591 5.64 -11.72 18.08
C PRO A 591 4.64 -10.76 18.73
N GLU A 592 4.09 -9.79 17.99
CA GLU A 592 3.14 -8.81 18.53
C GLU A 592 1.85 -9.44 19.08
N LEU A 593 1.43 -10.56 18.50
CA LEU A 593 0.29 -11.34 18.99
C LEU A 593 0.54 -11.83 20.42
N PHE A 594 1.72 -12.40 20.67
CA PHE A 594 2.03 -12.97 21.98
C PHE A 594 2.31 -11.90 23.02
N ALA A 595 2.82 -10.73 22.63
CA ALA A 595 2.97 -9.59 23.54
C ALA A 595 1.60 -9.11 24.04
N GLU A 596 0.63 -8.91 23.15
CA GLU A 596 -0.72 -8.47 23.55
C GLU A 596 -1.50 -9.57 24.30
N TRP A 597 -1.28 -10.84 23.97
CA TRP A 597 -1.90 -11.95 24.70
C TRP A 597 -1.31 -12.09 26.11
N ALA A 598 -0.01 -11.89 26.29
CA ALA A 598 0.60 -11.85 27.62
C ALA A 598 -0.05 -10.78 28.51
N ASN A 599 -0.34 -9.60 27.94
CA ASN A 599 -1.05 -8.52 28.65
C ASN A 599 -2.43 -8.98 29.16
N THR A 600 -3.20 -9.70 28.34
CA THR A 600 -4.49 -10.28 28.76
C THR A 600 -4.33 -11.19 29.96
N GLU A 601 -3.36 -12.10 29.93
CA GLU A 601 -3.14 -13.03 31.04
C GLU A 601 -2.64 -12.32 32.30
N LEU A 602 -1.84 -11.25 32.17
CA LEU A 602 -1.44 -10.39 33.29
C LEU A 602 -2.62 -9.65 33.91
N LEU A 603 -3.61 -9.22 33.11
CA LEU A 603 -4.83 -8.59 33.60
C LEU A 603 -5.79 -9.59 34.27
N ALA A 604 -5.79 -10.83 33.80
CA ALA A 604 -6.50 -11.96 34.39
C ALA A 604 -5.85 -12.52 35.68
N GLY A 605 -4.63 -12.07 36.00
CA GLY A 605 -3.86 -12.60 37.13
C GLY A 605 -3.22 -13.97 36.88
N ASN A 606 -3.27 -14.47 35.64
CA ASN A 606 -2.67 -15.76 35.26
C ASN A 606 -1.18 -15.58 34.90
N GLN A 607 -0.35 -15.46 35.93
CA GLN A 607 1.09 -15.21 35.77
C GLN A 607 1.81 -16.31 34.97
N ALA A 608 1.41 -17.58 35.14
CA ALA A 608 2.03 -18.69 34.43
C ALA A 608 1.76 -18.61 32.92
N ALA A 609 0.52 -18.33 32.51
CA ALA A 609 0.19 -18.16 31.10
C ALA A 609 0.81 -16.88 30.52
N ALA A 610 0.84 -15.78 31.27
CA ALA A 610 1.54 -14.56 30.85
C ALA A 610 3.01 -14.85 30.52
N LYS A 611 3.72 -15.56 31.41
CA LYS A 611 5.11 -15.96 31.21
C LYS A 611 5.30 -16.86 29.99
N GLU A 612 4.39 -17.80 29.78
CA GLU A 612 4.38 -18.66 28.59
C GLU A 612 4.30 -17.81 27.30
N LYS A 613 3.35 -16.86 27.23
CA LYS A 613 3.17 -16.01 26.04
C LYS A 613 4.36 -15.07 25.83
N THR A 614 4.86 -14.43 26.88
CA THR A 614 6.07 -13.58 26.80
C THR A 614 7.30 -14.38 26.34
N THR A 615 7.48 -15.59 26.86
CA THR A 615 8.58 -16.48 26.44
C THR A 615 8.45 -16.83 24.95
N ARG A 616 7.23 -17.18 24.49
CA ARG A 616 6.97 -17.45 23.08
C ARG A 616 7.25 -16.23 22.20
N CYS A 617 6.88 -15.03 22.67
CA CYS A 617 7.16 -13.76 22.00
C CYS A 617 8.68 -13.60 21.75
N LEU A 618 9.50 -13.75 22.80
CA LEU A 618 10.96 -13.65 22.73
C LEU A 618 11.62 -14.76 21.91
N LEU A 619 11.02 -15.95 21.86
CA LEU A 619 11.50 -17.04 20.99
C LEU A 619 11.27 -16.77 19.51
N LEU A 620 10.23 -16.00 19.16
CA LEU A 620 9.95 -15.60 17.78
C LEU A 620 10.85 -14.44 17.36
N ASP A 621 10.94 -13.41 18.21
CA ASP A 621 11.83 -12.27 17.99
C ASP A 621 12.37 -11.76 19.32
N GLY A 622 13.62 -12.13 19.62
CA GLY A 622 14.32 -11.72 20.84
C GLY A 622 14.63 -10.23 20.91
N ASN A 623 14.48 -9.50 19.80
CA ASN A 623 14.69 -8.05 19.72
C ASN A 623 13.37 -7.27 19.65
N TYR A 624 12.21 -7.92 19.69
CA TYR A 624 10.94 -7.21 19.67
C TYR A 624 10.68 -6.52 21.01
N SER A 625 10.84 -5.19 21.02
CA SER A 625 10.74 -4.35 22.23
C SER A 625 9.52 -4.67 23.10
N PHE A 626 8.33 -4.82 22.53
CA PHE A 626 7.12 -5.06 23.33
C PHE A 626 7.14 -6.40 24.08
N CYS A 627 7.87 -7.42 23.63
CA CYS A 627 8.05 -8.65 24.41
C CYS A 627 8.78 -8.35 25.73
N TRP A 628 9.86 -7.56 25.68
CA TRP A 628 10.63 -7.15 26.85
C TRP A 628 9.81 -6.31 27.81
N PHE A 629 8.96 -5.43 27.28
CA PHE A 629 8.05 -4.64 28.11
C PHE A 629 7.06 -5.54 28.87
N GLN A 630 6.48 -6.56 28.21
CA GLN A 630 5.60 -7.50 28.89
C GLN A 630 6.32 -8.32 29.97
N LEU A 631 7.58 -8.73 29.71
CA LEU A 631 8.40 -9.41 30.71
C LEU A 631 8.70 -8.52 31.92
N ALA A 632 8.98 -7.23 31.67
CA ALA A 632 9.19 -6.24 32.73
C ALA A 632 7.94 -6.08 33.61
N LEU A 633 6.75 -6.00 33.00
CA LEU A 633 5.47 -5.93 33.72
C LEU A 633 5.20 -7.19 34.54
N GLU A 634 5.47 -8.37 33.98
CA GLU A 634 5.36 -9.65 34.69
C GLU A 634 6.24 -9.66 35.95
N LYS A 635 7.54 -9.38 35.78
CA LYS A 635 8.51 -9.38 36.88
C LYS A 635 8.20 -8.33 37.95
N ALA A 636 7.74 -7.15 37.52
CA ALA A 636 7.29 -6.08 38.42
C ALA A 636 6.14 -6.58 39.31
N LYS A 637 5.13 -7.25 38.73
CA LYS A 637 4.01 -7.80 39.50
C LYS A 637 4.42 -8.93 40.44
N THR A 638 5.42 -9.74 40.08
CA THR A 638 5.93 -10.82 40.94
C THR A 638 6.93 -10.35 42.00
N GLY A 639 7.32 -9.07 41.98
CA GLY A 639 8.26 -8.47 42.95
C GLY A 639 9.74 -8.57 42.58
N ASP A 640 10.10 -9.07 41.39
CA ASP A 640 11.47 -9.02 40.87
C ASP A 640 11.74 -7.63 40.26
N ASN A 641 11.84 -6.62 41.12
CA ASN A 641 11.98 -5.22 40.70
C ASN A 641 13.28 -4.98 39.92
N ALA A 642 14.38 -5.61 40.34
CA ALA A 642 15.67 -5.50 39.66
C ALA A 642 15.65 -6.18 38.27
N GLY A 643 15.00 -7.35 38.15
CA GLY A 643 14.74 -7.98 36.86
C GLY A 643 13.84 -7.14 35.97
N ALA A 644 12.76 -6.56 36.51
CA ALA A 644 11.85 -5.69 35.78
C ALA A 644 12.57 -4.47 35.18
N MET A 645 13.44 -3.81 35.96
CA MET A 645 14.22 -2.67 35.46
C MET A 645 15.27 -3.07 34.42
N ARG A 646 15.89 -4.25 34.57
CA ARG A 646 16.80 -4.78 33.54
C ARG A 646 16.08 -5.02 32.22
N ASP A 647 14.90 -5.60 32.25
CA ASP A 647 14.11 -5.85 31.04
C ASP A 647 13.52 -4.56 30.46
N LEU A 648 13.20 -3.58 31.30
CA LEU A 648 12.79 -2.24 30.86
C LEU A 648 13.92 -1.54 30.09
N ASN A 649 15.16 -1.66 30.57
CA ASN A 649 16.34 -1.21 29.83
C ASN A 649 16.50 -1.97 28.50
N GLN A 650 16.19 -3.27 28.44
CA GLN A 650 16.19 -4.00 27.17
C GLN A 650 15.10 -3.49 26.22
N PHE A 651 13.89 -3.19 26.73
CA PHE A 651 12.83 -2.55 25.95
C PHE A 651 13.30 -1.23 25.30
N GLU A 652 14.01 -0.39 26.03
CA GLU A 652 14.53 0.89 25.53
C GLU A 652 15.70 0.72 24.54
N ASN A 653 16.53 -0.30 24.73
CA ASN A 653 17.71 -0.57 23.90
C ASN A 653 17.43 -1.47 22.68
N ALA A 654 16.27 -2.13 22.63
CA ALA A 654 15.87 -3.00 21.54
C ALA A 654 15.71 -2.23 20.21
N LYS A 655 16.05 -2.88 19.09
CA LYS A 655 15.85 -2.31 17.74
C LYS A 655 14.35 -2.07 17.51
N GLY A 656 13.97 -0.83 17.17
CA GLY A 656 12.56 -0.44 16.95
C GLY A 656 12.14 0.92 17.52
N ARG A 657 13.02 1.59 18.29
CA ARG A 657 12.83 2.96 18.82
C ARG A 657 11.43 3.23 19.40
N TYR A 658 10.97 2.38 20.30
CA TYR A 658 9.87 2.77 21.19
C TYR A 658 10.46 3.24 22.50
N GLU A 659 10.58 4.55 22.67
CA GLU A 659 10.96 5.11 23.96
C GLU A 659 9.79 4.95 24.96
N LEU A 660 10.11 4.82 26.25
CA LEU A 660 9.15 4.84 27.35
C LEU A 660 8.60 6.27 27.59
N GLN A 661 8.23 6.99 26.54
CA GLN A 661 7.86 8.42 26.63
C GLN A 661 6.35 8.68 26.52
N GLY A 662 5.55 7.63 26.40
CA GLY A 662 4.09 7.73 26.41
C GLY A 662 3.50 7.55 27.80
N GLU A 663 2.59 8.44 28.21
CA GLU A 663 1.82 8.36 29.47
C GLU A 663 1.35 6.93 29.78
N GLY A 664 0.78 6.24 28.78
CA GLY A 664 0.22 4.91 28.94
C GLY A 664 1.23 3.85 29.39
N LYS A 665 2.43 3.81 28.80
CA LYS A 665 3.45 2.80 29.15
C LYS A 665 4.05 3.08 30.53
N VAL A 666 4.32 4.35 30.83
CA VAL A 666 4.81 4.77 32.15
C VAL A 666 3.77 4.44 33.23
N LEU A 667 2.48 4.70 32.94
CA LEU A 667 1.39 4.39 33.85
C LEU A 667 1.23 2.88 34.06
N GLN A 668 1.29 2.06 33.00
CA GLN A 668 1.24 0.60 33.13
C GLN A 668 2.36 0.05 34.01
N MET A 669 3.58 0.56 33.84
CA MET A 669 4.72 0.17 34.69
C MET A 669 4.51 0.62 36.15
N ALA A 670 4.08 1.87 36.37
CA ALA A 670 3.79 2.39 37.70
C ALA A 670 2.70 1.57 38.40
N GLN A 671 1.64 1.18 37.68
CA GLN A 671 0.58 0.32 38.18
C GLN A 671 1.09 -1.08 38.51
N ALA A 672 1.94 -1.68 37.66
CA ALA A 672 2.53 -2.99 37.93
C ALA A 672 3.33 -2.99 39.25
N PHE A 673 4.23 -2.01 39.45
CA PHE A 673 4.96 -1.85 40.71
C PHE A 673 4.07 -1.50 41.91
N THR A 674 2.99 -0.75 41.70
CA THR A 674 2.03 -0.44 42.77
C THR A 674 1.28 -1.70 43.23
N SER A 675 1.02 -2.64 42.30
CA SER A 675 0.38 -3.92 42.60
C SER A 675 1.32 -4.99 43.16
N ALA A 676 2.63 -4.74 43.17
CA ALA A 676 3.63 -5.68 43.68
C ALA A 676 3.50 -5.86 45.20
N LYS A 677 3.85 -7.06 45.68
CA LYS A 677 3.87 -7.38 47.11
C LYS A 677 4.87 -6.48 47.86
N GLU A 678 6.06 -6.28 47.30
CA GLU A 678 7.08 -5.34 47.77
C GLU A 678 7.24 -4.20 46.76
N LYS A 679 6.84 -3.00 47.18
CA LYS A 679 6.78 -1.83 46.28
C LYS A 679 8.14 -1.14 46.20
N PRO A 680 8.73 -0.98 44.99
CA PRO A 680 9.96 -0.23 44.81
C PRO A 680 9.67 1.28 44.82
N TYR A 681 9.53 1.87 46.01
CA TYR A 681 9.09 3.27 46.14
C TYR A 681 10.00 4.28 45.42
N GLU A 682 11.30 4.00 45.27
CA GLU A 682 12.23 4.85 44.52
C GLU A 682 11.87 4.90 43.03
N GLU A 683 11.58 3.75 42.42
CA GLU A 683 11.16 3.65 41.02
C GLU A 683 9.75 4.20 40.82
N LEU A 684 8.82 3.94 41.76
CA LEU A 684 7.49 4.55 41.74
C LEU A 684 7.55 6.08 41.75
N ALA A 685 8.43 6.66 42.57
CA ALA A 685 8.63 8.11 42.59
C ALA A 685 9.17 8.63 41.24
N LYS A 686 10.13 7.94 40.62
CA LYS A 686 10.66 8.30 39.28
C LYS A 686 9.56 8.24 38.21
N LEU A 687 8.76 7.17 38.19
CA LEU A 687 7.68 6.97 37.22
C LEU A 687 6.55 7.99 37.40
N TYR A 688 6.08 8.22 38.64
CA TYR A 688 5.03 9.21 38.88
C TYR A 688 5.52 10.65 38.67
N LEU A 689 6.80 10.95 38.91
CA LEU A 689 7.40 12.23 38.53
C LEU A 689 7.45 12.42 37.01
N ALA A 690 7.72 11.36 36.24
CA ALA A 690 7.59 11.42 34.79
C ALA A 690 6.13 11.67 34.36
N LEU A 691 5.16 10.98 34.98
CA LEU A 691 3.74 11.16 34.71
C LEU A 691 3.24 12.58 35.02
N THR A 692 3.71 13.22 36.09
CA THR A 692 3.34 14.62 36.39
C THR A 692 3.91 15.62 35.39
N LYS A 693 5.09 15.33 34.80
CA LYS A 693 5.62 16.14 33.68
C LYS A 693 4.80 15.94 32.39
N ILE A 694 4.33 14.73 32.13
CA ILE A 694 3.51 14.40 30.95
C ILE A 694 2.08 14.97 31.08
N ARG A 695 1.49 14.93 32.28
CA ARG A 695 0.15 15.45 32.62
C ARG A 695 0.20 16.29 33.89
N PRO A 696 0.59 17.57 33.80
CA PRO A 696 0.70 18.45 34.97
C PRO A 696 -0.64 18.79 35.61
N ASN A 697 -1.77 18.49 34.95
CA ASN A 697 -3.11 18.79 35.45
C ASN A 697 -3.83 17.54 36.01
N ASN A 698 -3.17 16.38 36.14
CA ASN A 698 -3.80 15.19 36.71
C ASN A 698 -3.47 15.03 38.21
N PRO A 699 -4.40 15.36 39.13
CA PRO A 699 -4.14 15.34 40.57
C PRO A 699 -3.82 13.95 41.11
N GLN A 700 -4.28 12.86 40.47
CA GLN A 700 -3.99 11.50 40.90
C GLN A 700 -2.50 11.15 40.79
N TYR A 701 -1.80 11.69 39.80
CA TYR A 701 -0.35 11.47 39.64
C TYR A 701 0.45 12.16 40.74
N PHE A 702 0.05 13.38 41.12
CA PHE A 702 0.64 14.07 42.26
C PHE A 702 0.32 13.37 43.59
N ALA A 703 -0.90 12.86 43.78
CA ALA A 703 -1.25 12.10 44.98
C ALA A 703 -0.40 10.82 45.11
N SER A 704 -0.22 10.09 44.01
CA SER A 704 0.58 8.86 43.98
C SER A 704 2.07 9.14 44.18
N LEU A 705 2.59 10.25 43.62
CA LEU A 705 3.96 10.72 43.85
C LEU A 705 4.19 11.13 45.31
N ALA A 706 3.25 11.86 45.91
CA ALA A 706 3.33 12.27 47.31
C ALA A 706 3.37 11.06 48.25
N ALA A 707 2.53 10.04 47.99
CA ALA A 707 2.55 8.79 48.71
C ALA A 707 3.91 8.08 48.60
N ALA A 708 4.48 7.99 47.39
CA ALA A 708 5.81 7.40 47.20
C ALA A 708 6.91 8.17 47.95
N TYR A 709 6.90 9.50 47.93
CA TYR A 709 7.87 10.31 48.69
C TYR A 709 7.76 10.12 50.21
N ARG A 710 6.55 9.94 50.74
CA ARG A 710 6.36 9.66 52.17
C ARG A 710 7.04 8.36 52.57
N GLU A 711 6.84 7.29 51.80
CA GLU A 711 7.44 5.98 52.08
C GLU A 711 8.96 5.98 51.95
N LEU A 712 9.52 6.88 51.12
CA LEU A 712 10.96 7.13 51.02
C LEU A 712 11.53 8.04 52.12
N GLY A 713 10.70 8.54 53.04
CA GLY A 713 11.11 9.50 54.07
C GLY A 713 11.39 10.92 53.54
N GLN A 714 11.03 11.22 52.30
CA GLN A 714 11.21 12.54 51.67
C GLN A 714 10.03 13.46 52.02
N TYR A 715 9.83 13.73 53.32
CA TYR A 715 8.60 14.35 53.83
C TYR A 715 8.32 15.77 53.30
N LEU A 716 9.36 16.57 53.03
CA LEU A 716 9.20 17.90 52.40
C LEU A 716 8.62 17.77 50.98
N ASN A 717 9.20 16.89 50.17
CA ASN A 717 8.71 16.61 48.82
C ASN A 717 7.29 16.03 48.85
N ALA A 718 7.00 15.15 49.81
CA ALA A 718 5.66 14.58 49.99
C ALA A 718 4.61 15.65 50.31
N ARG A 719 4.90 16.55 51.26
CA ARG A 719 4.03 17.68 51.63
C ARG A 719 3.78 18.62 50.46
N ASP A 720 4.86 19.05 49.80
CA ASP A 720 4.77 20.06 48.73
C ASP A 720 4.02 19.49 47.52
N THR A 721 4.23 18.20 47.20
CA THR A 721 3.51 17.48 46.14
C THR A 721 2.03 17.29 46.50
N ALA A 722 1.70 16.90 47.73
CA ALA A 722 0.32 16.76 48.18
C ALA A 722 -0.48 18.07 48.11
N ARG A 723 0.17 19.21 48.41
CA ARG A 723 -0.46 20.54 48.26
C ARG A 723 -0.78 20.90 46.81
N ILE A 724 -0.06 20.34 45.83
CA ILE A 724 -0.40 20.52 44.40
C ILE A 724 -1.73 19.83 44.08
N VAL A 725 -2.03 18.69 44.69
CA VAL A 725 -3.31 17.97 44.50
C VAL A 725 -4.49 18.87 44.83
N ALA A 726 -4.47 19.54 45.98
CA ALA A 726 -5.52 20.47 46.39
C ALA A 726 -5.58 21.74 45.52
N LYS A 727 -4.44 22.20 44.97
CA LYS A 727 -4.42 23.31 44.01
C LYS A 727 -5.08 22.95 42.68
N LEU A 728 -4.90 21.71 42.22
CA LEU A 728 -5.49 21.22 40.97
C LEU A 728 -6.97 20.86 41.13
N GLN A 729 -7.34 20.30 42.28
CA GLN A 729 -8.72 19.93 42.63
C GLN A 729 -9.00 20.31 44.09
N PRO A 730 -9.58 21.51 44.35
CA PRO A 730 -9.87 21.99 45.70
C PRO A 730 -10.77 21.08 46.54
N GLU A 731 -11.61 20.27 45.90
CA GLU A 731 -12.45 19.24 46.53
C GLU A 731 -11.63 18.16 47.29
N ASN A 732 -10.37 17.96 46.93
CA ASN A 732 -9.48 17.01 47.60
C ASN A 732 -8.78 17.58 48.85
N GLN A 733 -9.06 18.84 49.26
CA GLN A 733 -8.39 19.51 50.38
C GLN A 733 -8.45 18.67 51.67
N GLN A 734 -9.62 18.10 51.99
CA GLN A 734 -9.78 17.25 53.18
C GLN A 734 -8.89 16.01 53.15
N ALA A 735 -8.76 15.36 51.98
CA ALA A 735 -7.90 14.20 51.81
C ALA A 735 -6.40 14.57 51.90
N VAL A 736 -6.02 15.75 51.39
CA VAL A 736 -4.67 16.28 51.53
C VAL A 736 -4.35 16.57 53.00
N ASP A 737 -5.24 17.21 53.74
CA ASP A 737 -5.03 17.52 55.16
C ASP A 737 -4.88 16.23 55.99
N GLN A 738 -5.70 15.21 55.71
CA GLN A 738 -5.56 13.88 56.31
C GLN A 738 -4.21 13.24 55.98
N PHE A 739 -3.75 13.32 54.73
CA PHE A 739 -2.44 12.82 54.33
C PHE A 739 -1.30 13.56 55.05
N LEU A 740 -1.37 14.89 55.16
CA LEU A 740 -0.35 15.70 55.84
C LEU A 740 -0.24 15.34 57.32
N GLN A 741 -1.34 14.97 57.98
CA GLN A 741 -1.30 14.49 59.37
C GLN A 741 -0.51 13.18 59.54
N THR A 742 -0.37 12.37 58.48
CA THR A 742 0.47 11.16 58.48
C THR A 742 1.97 11.45 58.43
N LEU A 743 2.37 12.71 58.16
CA LEU A 743 3.77 13.13 58.16
C LEU A 743 4.24 13.50 59.59
N PRO A 744 5.55 13.44 59.88
CA PRO A 744 6.09 13.90 61.15
C PRO A 744 5.72 15.37 61.43
N PRO A 745 5.48 15.77 62.69
CA PRO A 745 4.93 17.09 63.03
C PRO A 745 5.65 18.29 62.41
N GLN A 746 6.97 18.23 62.27
CA GLN A 746 7.79 19.29 61.66
C GLN A 746 7.62 19.45 60.13
N TYR A 747 6.92 18.53 59.47
CA TYR A 747 6.69 18.52 58.02
C TYR A 747 5.21 18.60 57.62
N ARG A 748 4.30 18.87 58.57
CA ARG A 748 2.86 19.03 58.28
C ARG A 748 2.57 20.32 57.51
#